data_AF-A0A543I0W2-F1
#
_entry.id   AF-A0A543I0W2-F1
#
_cell.length_a   1.000
_cell.length_b   1.000
_cell.length_c   1.000
_cell.angle_alpha   90.00
_cell.angle_beta   90.00
_cell.angle_gamma   90.00
#
_symmetry.space_group_name_H-M   'P 1'
#
loop_
_entity.id
_entity.type
_entity.pdbx_description
1 polymer ?
#
loop_
_entity_poly.entity_id
_entity_poly.type
_entity_poly.pdbx_seq_one_letter_code
_entity_poly.pdbx_strand_id
1 'polypeptide(L)'
;MSDQGLRESVDLMRRRGLGPEAIKVFEYYYEQLEAGAQGTIPEDSIEPLGEIQALGEVQVTDEEARRALSQTAVIKLNGGLGTGMGMTGAKSALEVRDGLTFLDIIALQVLALRERWGVELPLVLMNSFRTSEESLKILAKYDSLAVDGLPLDFIQNAEPKLTPGDLVPVKWPQDPELEWCPPGHGDVYVSLVTSGVLDSLLEKGIRFAFLSNSDNLGATCDPDVAAWMVEHDVPFVAEVCRRTKSDRKGGHLAVRKSDGRIVLRDTAMVEDGEERFFRDIRRHSTFNANNVWINLEVLRERMTAREGVLGLPIIVNHKTVDPADPSSPEVIQMESAMGTAIEVFEGSEAILVPRTRFRPVKTTNDLLVLRSDFFSLDESYHVVASSDRPEPYVDLDSAYRFVSGFEQRFPQGVPSMRDCTSLRVIGDPVFGRDVTLVGEVLIDGYHRVRDHAVLGEPVQPEQPPARPTPSDVRTVDEHLRAILASLEPAPTAPIPLTESLGLVVARDVRAKVNLPGFDNSSMDGYAVVAESLEGAGTEPVRLRIVGEVAAGDDPGFRVDPGEAARIMTGAKLPEGADSVIAVEDTDGAAEGEVECRAAVRRGRFVRPRGEDVAAGAVVVSAGEIVGPRTIALLAACGHATVEVHRRPHVVVLSTGDELVAPGDPLGPAQIHDSNSSMLWAAAVAAGASAEIRTAVGDTDEELLEVLDEVVGVADVIITSGGVSMGAYDVVKSALRREGIDFVKVAMQPGKPQGFGHLTGPEGRLVPLFALPGNPVSSFVSFEVFVRPALRRLMRLKPEKRRLRAASITAGVRSPEGRRQFGRAVVSRSPEGELLASPVAGQGSHFLADLSRANGLFVVPEDITELVAGEHVDVILLDGEA
;
A
#
# COMPACT_ATOMS: atom_id res chain seq x y z
N MET A 1 31.65 -21.76 35.80
CA MET A 1 32.61 -21.20 34.82
C MET A 1 32.49 -19.68 34.81
N SER A 2 31.27 -19.15 34.88
CA SER A 2 30.90 -17.75 35.13
C SER A 2 31.57 -17.05 36.33
N ASP A 3 31.73 -17.69 37.49
CA ASP A 3 32.35 -17.07 38.68
C ASP A 3 33.75 -16.51 38.41
N GLN A 4 34.49 -17.11 37.47
CA GLN A 4 35.80 -16.62 37.07
C GLN A 4 35.67 -15.35 36.23
N GLY A 5 34.83 -15.35 35.19
CA GLY A 5 34.59 -14.19 34.33
C GLY A 5 34.08 -12.98 35.10
N LEU A 6 33.17 -13.20 36.06
CA LEU A 6 32.65 -12.14 36.94
C LEU A 6 33.77 -11.54 37.79
N ARG A 7 34.55 -12.39 38.48
CA ARG A 7 35.68 -11.93 39.31
C ARG A 7 36.72 -11.16 38.49
N GLU A 8 37.08 -11.65 37.31
CA GLU A 8 38.04 -10.98 36.42
C GLU A 8 37.52 -9.62 35.95
N SER A 9 36.23 -9.54 35.60
CA SER A 9 35.57 -8.29 35.18
C SER A 9 35.51 -7.27 36.32
N VAL A 10 35.08 -7.68 37.52
CA VAL A 10 35.03 -6.82 38.71
C VAL A 10 36.43 -6.29 39.07
N ASP A 11 37.46 -7.15 39.01
CA ASP A 11 38.83 -6.72 39.25
C ASP A 11 39.34 -5.73 38.19
N LEU A 12 38.96 -5.89 36.92
CA LEU A 12 39.26 -4.92 35.86
C LEU A 12 38.55 -3.59 36.12
N MET A 13 37.27 -3.61 36.47
CA MET A 13 36.49 -2.40 36.76
C MET A 13 37.07 -1.63 37.95
N ARG A 14 37.47 -2.33 39.03
CA ARG A 14 38.16 -1.73 40.18
C ARG A 14 39.51 -1.11 39.77
N ARG A 15 40.30 -1.80 38.94
CA ARG A 15 41.57 -1.27 38.43
C ARG A 15 41.40 -0.03 37.56
N ARG A 16 40.31 0.05 36.78
CA ARG A 16 39.95 1.23 35.99
C ARG A 16 39.43 2.40 36.85
N GLY A 17 39.10 2.15 38.12
CA GLY A 17 38.64 3.16 39.06
C GLY A 17 37.13 3.40 39.02
N LEU A 18 36.34 2.43 38.55
CA LEU A 18 34.88 2.54 38.54
C LEU A 18 34.32 2.45 39.96
N GLY A 19 33.27 3.23 40.23
CA GLY A 19 32.62 3.31 41.53
C GLY A 19 31.92 2.00 41.94
N PRO A 20 31.71 1.78 43.25
CA PRO A 20 31.10 0.55 43.76
C PRO A 20 29.67 0.33 43.25
N GLU A 21 28.88 1.38 43.02
CA GLU A 21 27.52 1.28 42.48
C GLU A 21 27.53 0.80 41.02
N ALA A 22 28.45 1.31 40.20
CA ALA A 22 28.60 0.87 38.81
C ALA A 22 29.01 -0.61 38.72
N ILE A 23 29.90 -1.06 39.63
CA ILE A 23 30.28 -2.47 39.74
C ILE A 23 29.07 -3.32 40.15
N LYS A 24 28.28 -2.91 41.13
CA LYS A 24 27.07 -3.63 41.54
C LYS A 24 26.06 -3.77 40.41
N VAL A 25 25.88 -2.71 39.61
CA VAL A 25 24.98 -2.74 38.44
C VAL A 25 25.49 -3.72 37.39
N PHE A 26 26.80 -3.74 37.13
CA PHE A 26 27.41 -4.74 36.25
C PHE A 26 27.24 -6.16 36.79
N GLU A 27 27.50 -6.40 38.08
CA GLU A 27 27.30 -7.71 38.73
C GLU A 27 25.85 -8.18 38.56
N TYR A 28 24.88 -7.29 38.79
CA TYR A 28 23.45 -7.57 38.62
C TYR A 28 23.07 -7.98 37.18
N TYR A 29 23.61 -7.29 36.16
CA TYR A 29 23.35 -7.66 34.77
C TYR A 29 24.11 -8.90 34.33
N TYR A 30 25.32 -9.11 34.84
CA TYR A 30 26.11 -10.32 34.59
C TYR A 30 25.38 -11.57 35.11
N GLU A 31 24.82 -11.52 36.32
CA GLU A 31 24.02 -12.62 36.88
C GLU A 31 22.76 -12.91 36.03
N GLN A 32 22.10 -11.88 35.50
CA GLN A 32 20.97 -12.05 34.58
C GLN A 32 21.40 -12.68 33.26
N LEU A 33 22.50 -12.19 32.67
CA LEU A 33 23.06 -12.74 31.44
C LEU A 33 23.43 -14.22 31.62
N GLU A 34 24.04 -14.58 32.76
CA GLU A 34 24.37 -15.96 33.09
C GLU A 34 23.11 -16.83 33.24
N ALA A 35 22.05 -16.29 33.82
CA ALA A 35 20.76 -16.96 33.93
C ALA A 35 20.02 -17.09 32.58
N GLY A 36 20.61 -16.59 31.48
CA GLY A 36 20.07 -16.67 30.13
C GLY A 36 19.05 -15.58 29.79
N ALA A 37 19.00 -14.50 30.58
CA ALA A 37 18.10 -13.38 30.29
C ALA A 37 18.50 -12.70 28.97
N GLN A 38 17.55 -12.60 28.04
CA GLN A 38 17.71 -11.87 26.78
C GLN A 38 17.11 -10.46 26.85
N GLY A 39 16.29 -10.17 27.88
CA GLY A 39 15.59 -8.90 28.00
C GLY A 39 14.42 -8.72 27.02
N THR A 40 13.96 -9.81 26.39
CA THR A 40 12.81 -9.79 25.49
C THR A 40 11.51 -9.62 26.27
N ILE A 41 10.57 -8.91 25.67
CA ILE A 41 9.21 -8.69 26.19
C ILE A 41 8.25 -9.34 25.19
N PRO A 42 7.62 -10.48 25.51
CA PRO A 42 6.63 -11.12 24.64
C PRO A 42 5.39 -10.26 24.43
N GLU A 43 4.80 -10.27 23.23
CA GLU A 43 3.62 -9.49 22.88
C GLU A 43 2.40 -9.91 23.70
N ASP A 44 2.30 -11.19 24.05
CA ASP A 44 1.19 -11.70 24.87
C ASP A 44 1.26 -11.22 26.34
N SER A 45 2.42 -10.73 26.79
CA SER A 45 2.63 -10.19 28.14
C SER A 45 2.22 -8.72 28.29
N ILE A 46 1.91 -8.04 27.17
CA ILE A 46 1.59 -6.62 27.11
C ILE A 46 0.27 -6.32 26.41
N GLU A 47 -0.26 -5.13 26.63
CA GLU A 47 -1.40 -4.52 25.96
C GLU A 47 -1.00 -3.15 25.39
N PRO A 48 -1.61 -2.68 24.30
CA PRO A 48 -1.38 -1.32 23.80
C PRO A 48 -1.61 -0.25 24.88
N LEU A 49 -0.81 0.82 24.86
CA LEU A 49 -0.86 1.91 25.85
C LEU A 49 -2.24 2.56 26.03
N GLY A 50 -3.09 2.55 25.00
CA GLY A 50 -4.40 3.19 25.03
C GLY A 50 -4.37 4.69 24.70
N GLU A 51 -5.38 5.43 25.18
CA GLU A 51 -5.44 6.89 25.07
C GLU A 51 -4.65 7.54 26.21
N ILE A 52 -3.88 8.59 25.88
CA ILE A 52 -3.03 9.33 26.81
C ILE A 52 -3.20 10.83 26.58
N GLN A 53 -2.88 11.63 27.61
CA GLN A 53 -2.93 13.09 27.59
C GLN A 53 -2.08 13.66 26.44
N ALA A 54 -2.63 14.60 25.67
CA ALA A 54 -1.83 15.36 24.71
C ALA A 54 -1.25 16.63 25.34
N LEU A 55 -0.01 17.00 24.97
CA LEU A 55 0.62 18.23 25.46
C LEU A 55 -0.22 19.47 25.16
N GLY A 56 -0.86 19.54 23.99
CA GLY A 56 -1.71 20.68 23.62
C GLY A 56 -3.00 20.82 24.44
N GLU A 57 -3.33 19.84 25.28
CA GLU A 57 -4.47 19.87 26.19
C GLU A 57 -4.07 20.29 27.62
N VAL A 58 -2.76 20.33 27.92
CA VAL A 58 -2.24 20.85 29.18
C VAL A 58 -2.50 22.35 29.26
N GLN A 59 -3.08 22.81 30.37
CA GLN A 59 -3.39 24.22 30.60
C GLN A 59 -2.59 24.71 31.80
N VAL A 60 -1.63 25.59 31.54
CA VAL A 60 -0.66 26.08 32.54
C VAL A 60 -0.60 27.60 32.43
N THR A 61 -0.56 28.28 33.58
CA THR A 61 -0.31 29.72 33.62
C THR A 61 1.19 30.03 33.54
N ASP A 62 1.55 31.22 33.04
CA ASP A 62 2.95 31.64 32.97
C ASP A 62 3.68 31.56 34.33
N GLU A 63 2.98 31.82 35.45
CA GLU A 63 3.58 31.71 36.79
C GLU A 63 3.85 30.26 37.18
N GLU A 64 2.96 29.32 36.82
CA GLU A 64 3.15 27.89 37.06
C GLU A 64 4.30 27.33 36.22
N ALA A 65 4.35 27.69 34.93
CA ALA A 65 5.44 27.35 34.01
C ALA A 65 6.78 27.86 34.54
N ARG A 66 6.84 29.15 34.91
CA ARG A 66 8.04 29.77 35.50
C ARG A 66 8.48 29.06 36.79
N ARG A 67 7.55 28.79 37.71
CA ARG A 67 7.83 28.09 38.96
C ARG A 67 8.39 26.70 38.69
N ALA A 68 7.79 25.94 37.78
CA ALA A 68 8.23 24.59 37.46
C ALA A 68 9.62 24.58 36.81
N LEU A 69 9.88 25.48 35.85
CA LEU A 69 11.20 25.62 35.24
C LEU A 69 12.28 26.03 36.25
N SER A 70 11.95 26.84 37.26
CA SER A 70 12.91 27.22 38.32
C SER A 70 13.41 26.04 39.16
N GLN A 71 12.70 24.90 39.11
CA GLN A 71 13.04 23.66 39.80
C GLN A 71 13.45 22.55 38.82
N THR A 72 13.75 22.89 37.56
CA THR A 72 14.07 21.92 36.50
C THR A 72 15.50 22.09 36.00
N ALA A 73 16.16 20.99 35.65
CA ALA A 73 17.41 20.98 34.89
C ALA A 73 17.23 20.27 33.53
N VAL A 74 18.05 20.64 32.56
CA VAL A 74 18.16 19.97 31.27
C VAL A 74 19.40 19.08 31.28
N ILE A 75 19.22 17.81 31.00
CA ILE A 75 20.29 16.83 30.89
C ILE A 75 20.31 16.27 29.47
N LYS A 76 21.42 16.46 28.75
CA LYS A 76 21.57 15.94 27.38
C LYS A 76 22.49 14.74 27.35
N LEU A 77 22.02 13.65 26.76
CA LEU A 77 22.83 12.45 26.55
C LEU A 77 23.80 12.70 25.40
N ASN A 78 25.09 12.64 25.71
CA ASN A 78 26.15 13.06 24.82
C ASN A 78 27.35 12.09 24.78
N GLY A 79 27.22 10.90 25.37
CA GLY A 79 28.29 9.90 25.38
C GLY A 79 28.48 9.14 24.06
N GLY A 80 27.49 9.18 23.16
CA GLY A 80 27.46 8.46 21.89
C GLY A 80 28.40 9.06 20.84
N LEU A 81 29.14 8.19 20.15
CA LEU A 81 29.98 8.56 19.02
C LEU A 81 29.17 8.51 17.71
N GLY A 82 29.49 9.40 16.77
CA GLY A 82 28.87 9.42 15.43
C GLY A 82 29.40 8.32 14.48
N THR A 83 29.75 7.13 14.98
CA THR A 83 30.44 6.07 14.22
C THR A 83 29.68 5.63 12.97
N GLY A 84 28.34 5.59 13.05
CA GLY A 84 27.48 5.28 11.89
C GLY A 84 27.62 6.26 10.72
N MET A 85 28.05 7.50 11.01
CA MET A 85 28.34 8.55 10.03
C MET A 85 29.86 8.75 9.84
N GLY A 86 30.70 7.81 10.32
CA GLY A 86 32.15 7.83 10.15
C GLY A 86 32.88 8.83 11.06
N MET A 87 32.25 9.28 12.16
CA MET A 87 32.86 10.21 13.10
C MET A 87 33.58 9.47 14.24
N THR A 88 34.69 10.04 14.70
CA THR A 88 35.48 9.54 15.85
C THR A 88 35.24 10.35 17.13
N GLY A 89 34.66 11.54 17.04
CA GLY A 89 34.35 12.45 18.15
C GLY A 89 32.87 12.47 18.53
N ALA A 90 32.49 13.46 19.36
CA ALA A 90 31.13 13.67 19.80
C ALA A 90 30.25 13.99 18.58
N LYS A 91 29.16 13.24 18.40
CA LYS A 91 28.22 13.53 17.31
C LYS A 91 27.63 14.93 17.42
N SER A 92 27.46 15.40 18.65
CA SER A 92 26.91 16.72 18.94
C SER A 92 27.85 17.88 18.59
N ALA A 93 29.14 17.60 18.33
CA ALA A 93 30.11 18.55 17.79
C ALA A 93 29.99 18.73 16.26
N LEU A 94 29.14 17.94 15.59
CA LEU A 94 28.88 18.11 14.17
C LEU A 94 28.16 19.44 13.92
N GLU A 95 28.69 20.24 12.99
CA GLU A 95 27.99 21.42 12.47
C GLU A 95 26.70 20.99 11.76
N VAL A 96 25.59 21.57 12.16
CA VAL A 96 24.26 21.20 11.65
C VAL A 96 23.60 22.33 10.90
N ARG A 97 23.86 23.58 11.28
CA ARG A 97 23.21 24.72 10.65
C ARG A 97 23.86 26.04 11.03
N ASP A 98 23.96 26.97 10.09
CA ASP A 98 24.37 28.36 10.32
C ASP A 98 25.72 28.50 11.08
N GLY A 99 26.66 27.58 10.84
CA GLY A 99 27.94 27.53 11.56
C GLY A 99 27.86 26.99 12.99
N LEU A 100 26.69 26.53 13.42
CA LEU A 100 26.41 26.03 14.76
C LEU A 100 26.38 24.50 14.77
N THR A 101 26.98 23.93 15.81
CA THR A 101 26.89 22.50 16.13
C THR A 101 25.58 22.16 16.86
N PHE A 102 25.28 20.88 17.08
CA PHE A 102 24.15 20.50 17.94
C PHE A 102 24.29 21.12 19.33
N LEU A 103 25.49 21.12 19.92
CA LEU A 103 25.74 21.68 21.25
C LEU A 103 25.57 23.20 21.28
N ASP A 104 26.00 23.90 20.24
CA ASP A 104 25.77 25.34 20.13
C ASP A 104 24.26 25.66 20.15
N ILE A 105 23.47 24.95 19.35
CA ILE A 105 22.01 25.13 19.30
C ILE A 105 21.36 24.78 20.65
N ILE A 106 21.74 23.66 21.28
CA ILE A 106 21.21 23.26 22.59
C ILE A 106 21.51 24.32 23.66
N ALA A 107 22.74 24.85 23.70
CA ALA A 107 23.12 25.89 24.65
C ALA A 107 22.26 27.15 24.45
N LEU A 108 22.07 27.56 23.20
CA LEU A 108 21.27 28.73 22.84
C LEU A 108 19.78 28.55 23.14
N GLN A 109 19.22 27.36 22.93
CA GLN A 109 17.85 27.01 23.33
C GLN A 109 17.64 27.15 24.85
N VAL A 110 18.60 26.67 25.66
CA VAL A 110 18.54 26.80 27.12
C VAL A 110 18.65 28.27 27.53
N LEU A 111 19.58 29.02 26.95
CA LEU A 111 19.75 30.45 27.26
C LEU A 111 18.49 31.26 26.88
N ALA A 112 17.86 30.96 25.74
CA ALA A 112 16.60 31.58 25.35
C ALA A 112 15.47 31.29 26.36
N LEU A 113 15.38 30.06 26.89
CA LEU A 113 14.44 29.72 27.96
C LEU A 113 14.73 30.47 29.27
N ARG A 114 16.01 30.59 29.65
CA ARG A 114 16.43 31.37 30.83
C ARG A 114 16.00 32.82 30.71
N GLU A 115 16.23 33.44 29.56
CA GLU A 115 15.85 34.81 29.27
C GLU A 115 14.33 34.99 29.31
N ARG A 116 13.59 34.14 28.58
CA ARG A 116 12.13 34.23 28.47
C ARG A 116 11.42 34.10 29.83
N TRP A 117 11.86 33.16 30.66
CA TRP A 117 11.17 32.82 31.91
C TRP A 117 11.82 33.44 33.17
N GLY A 118 13.00 34.06 33.02
CA GLY A 118 13.74 34.65 34.14
C GLY A 118 14.13 33.61 35.19
N VAL A 119 14.68 32.47 34.75
CA VAL A 119 15.09 31.33 35.58
C VAL A 119 16.52 30.90 35.24
N GLU A 120 17.20 30.20 36.16
CA GLU A 120 18.59 29.76 35.96
C GLU A 120 18.70 28.47 35.12
N LEU A 121 17.66 27.63 35.01
CA LEU A 121 17.57 26.39 34.20
C LEU A 121 18.94 25.75 33.83
N PRO A 122 19.53 24.91 34.70
CA PRO A 122 20.84 24.29 34.44
C PRO A 122 20.86 23.40 33.20
N LEU A 123 21.96 23.43 32.43
CA LEU A 123 22.26 22.44 31.38
C LEU A 123 23.44 21.59 31.82
N VAL A 124 23.27 20.26 31.81
CA VAL A 124 24.31 19.28 32.14
C VAL A 124 24.41 18.23 31.03
N LEU A 125 25.61 17.90 30.59
CA LEU A 125 25.86 16.85 29.60
C LEU A 125 26.23 15.53 30.28
N MET A 126 25.60 14.43 29.88
CA MET A 126 26.14 13.10 30.17
C MET A 126 27.12 12.73 29.06
N ASN A 127 28.40 12.98 29.29
CA ASN A 127 29.47 12.68 28.37
C ASN A 127 30.02 11.27 28.58
N SER A 128 30.79 10.80 27.61
CA SER A 128 31.72 9.69 27.77
C SER A 128 33.14 10.23 27.88
N PHE A 129 34.07 9.37 28.28
CA PHE A 129 35.49 9.68 28.29
C PHE A 129 36.05 10.10 26.91
N ARG A 130 35.32 9.85 25.81
CA ARG A 130 35.70 10.23 24.44
C ARG A 130 35.05 11.54 23.95
N THR A 131 34.04 12.05 24.65
CA THR A 131 33.21 13.18 24.17
C THR A 131 33.31 14.42 25.05
N SER A 132 33.75 14.28 26.31
CA SER A 132 33.79 15.38 27.29
C SER A 132 34.63 16.57 26.85
N GLU A 133 35.92 16.37 26.52
CA GLU A 133 36.83 17.47 26.21
C GLU A 133 36.36 18.33 25.02
N GLU A 134 35.95 17.68 23.93
CA GLU A 134 35.43 18.35 22.73
C GLU A 134 34.13 19.11 23.04
N SER A 135 33.23 18.51 23.82
CA SER A 135 31.94 19.10 24.15
C SER A 135 32.07 20.33 25.06
N LEU A 136 32.91 20.23 26.10
CA LEU A 136 33.18 21.35 27.01
C LEU A 136 33.86 22.52 26.30
N LYS A 137 34.75 22.24 25.33
CA LYS A 137 35.37 23.27 24.50
C LYS A 137 34.36 24.05 23.66
N ILE A 138 33.29 23.39 23.18
CA ILE A 138 32.21 24.06 22.45
C ILE A 138 31.38 24.92 23.41
N LEU A 139 31.01 24.37 24.57
CA LEU A 139 30.19 25.08 25.56
C LEU A 139 30.90 26.28 26.21
N ALA A 140 32.23 26.28 26.26
CA ALA A 140 33.04 27.38 26.77
C ALA A 140 32.87 28.71 26.02
N LYS A 141 32.21 28.72 24.85
CA LYS A 141 31.82 29.95 24.13
C LYS A 141 30.69 30.73 24.84
N TYR A 142 29.96 30.09 25.75
CA TYR A 142 28.73 30.61 26.36
C TYR A 142 28.93 30.85 27.86
N ASP A 143 29.53 31.98 28.23
CA ASP A 143 29.89 32.31 29.61
C ASP A 143 28.71 32.25 30.60
N SER A 144 27.51 32.59 30.13
CA SER A 144 26.28 32.60 30.94
C SER A 144 25.63 31.23 31.13
N LEU A 145 26.20 30.16 30.57
CA LEU A 145 25.63 28.81 30.62
C LEU A 145 25.94 28.12 31.95
N ALA A 146 27.16 28.31 32.46
CA ALA A 146 27.60 27.72 33.72
C ALA A 146 26.73 28.20 34.90
N VAL A 147 26.43 27.28 35.81
CA VAL A 147 25.67 27.55 37.03
C VAL A 147 26.59 27.28 38.21
N ASP A 148 26.76 28.25 39.09
CA ASP A 148 27.71 28.18 40.21
C ASP A 148 27.43 26.96 41.08
N GLY A 149 28.39 26.04 41.21
CA GLY A 149 28.23 24.82 42.01
C GLY A 149 27.59 23.64 41.28
N LEU A 150 27.33 23.74 39.97
CA LEU A 150 26.98 22.60 39.11
C LEU A 150 28.05 22.44 38.01
N PRO A 151 28.50 21.21 37.73
CA PRO A 151 29.35 20.96 36.58
C PRO A 151 28.52 21.03 35.28
N LEU A 152 29.18 21.37 34.18
CA LEU A 152 28.56 21.34 32.84
C LEU A 152 28.42 19.92 32.29
N ASP A 153 29.16 18.96 32.84
CA ASP A 153 29.05 17.55 32.46
C ASP A 153 29.33 16.60 33.63
N PHE A 154 28.96 15.34 33.41
CA PHE A 154 29.45 14.20 34.15
C PHE A 154 29.72 13.05 33.18
N ILE A 155 30.56 12.12 33.60
CA ILE A 155 31.03 11.02 32.76
C ILE A 155 30.20 9.77 33.06
N GLN A 156 29.61 9.18 32.02
CA GLN A 156 28.95 7.89 32.08
C GLN A 156 29.95 6.76 32.40
N ASN A 157 29.48 5.66 32.97
CA ASN A 157 30.30 4.51 33.31
C ASN A 157 30.78 3.73 32.06
N ALA A 158 31.64 2.75 32.29
CA ALA A 158 32.11 1.80 31.28
C ALA A 158 32.12 0.39 31.87
N GLU A 159 31.97 -0.61 31.02
CA GLU A 159 32.03 -2.02 31.40
C GLU A 159 32.90 -2.82 30.42
N PRO A 160 33.50 -3.94 30.86
CA PRO A 160 34.28 -4.79 29.98
C PRO A 160 33.37 -5.56 29.01
N LYS A 161 33.78 -5.65 27.75
CA LYS A 161 33.14 -6.52 26.76
C LYS A 161 33.46 -7.98 27.09
N LEU A 162 32.47 -8.86 26.99
CA LEU A 162 32.60 -10.26 27.40
C LEU A 162 32.66 -11.18 26.18
N THR A 163 33.43 -12.26 26.25
CA THR A 163 33.43 -13.29 25.20
C THR A 163 32.17 -14.17 25.29
N PRO A 164 31.53 -14.51 24.15
CA PRO A 164 30.37 -15.41 24.17
C PRO A 164 30.73 -16.80 24.69
N GLY A 165 29.87 -17.37 25.53
CA GLY A 165 29.95 -18.76 26.01
C GLY A 165 30.66 -18.95 27.35
N ASP A 166 31.77 -18.24 27.62
CA ASP A 166 32.49 -18.29 28.90
C ASP A 166 32.40 -17.01 29.74
N LEU A 167 31.88 -15.92 29.15
CA LEU A 167 31.62 -14.63 29.81
C LEU A 167 32.85 -14.02 30.49
N VAL A 168 34.05 -14.29 29.97
CA VAL A 168 35.28 -13.65 30.46
C VAL A 168 35.51 -12.32 29.73
N PRO A 169 36.15 -11.33 30.38
CA PRO A 169 36.47 -10.06 29.71
C PRO A 169 37.44 -10.30 28.55
N VAL A 170 37.10 -9.78 27.38
CA VAL A 170 37.90 -9.93 26.16
C VAL A 170 39.27 -9.24 26.31
N LYS A 171 40.28 -9.77 25.62
CA LYS A 171 41.61 -9.15 25.55
C LYS A 171 41.91 -8.72 24.13
N TRP A 172 42.27 -7.44 23.96
CA TRP A 172 42.61 -6.83 22.70
C TRP A 172 43.84 -5.93 22.82
N PRO A 173 45.06 -6.53 22.86
CA PRO A 173 46.30 -5.79 23.12
C PRO A 173 46.63 -4.69 22.11
N GLN A 174 46.00 -4.73 20.93
CA GLN A 174 46.22 -3.77 19.84
C GLN A 174 45.62 -2.40 20.17
N ASP A 175 44.48 -2.39 20.86
CA ASP A 175 43.85 -1.19 21.42
C ASP A 175 43.00 -1.59 22.64
N PRO A 176 43.59 -1.53 23.86
CA PRO A 176 42.90 -1.93 25.08
C PRO A 176 41.63 -1.11 25.38
N GLU A 177 41.46 0.08 24.81
CA GLU A 177 40.22 0.85 25.00
C GLU A 177 39.03 0.24 24.25
N LEU A 178 39.27 -0.65 23.27
CA LEU A 178 38.23 -1.43 22.61
C LEU A 178 37.77 -2.64 23.44
N GLU A 179 38.43 -2.96 24.55
CA GLU A 179 37.96 -3.97 25.52
C GLU A 179 36.76 -3.46 26.34
N TRP A 180 36.46 -2.15 26.28
CA TRP A 180 35.43 -1.50 27.07
C TRP A 180 34.28 -0.97 26.19
N CYS A 181 33.08 -0.97 26.74
CA CYS A 181 31.88 -0.34 26.16
C CYS A 181 31.12 0.47 27.22
N PRO A 182 30.36 1.49 26.80
CA PRO A 182 29.39 2.11 27.69
C PRO A 182 28.18 1.18 27.90
N PRO A 183 27.58 1.13 29.10
CA PRO A 183 26.43 0.25 29.42
C PRO A 183 25.08 0.78 28.90
N GLY A 184 25.09 1.42 27.73
CA GLY A 184 23.93 2.09 27.15
C GLY A 184 23.56 3.40 27.84
N HIS A 185 22.51 4.05 27.34
CA HIS A 185 22.10 5.37 27.86
C HIS A 185 21.26 5.29 29.15
N GLY A 186 20.81 4.10 29.56
CA GLY A 186 20.19 3.88 30.87
C GLY A 186 21.13 4.12 32.05
N ASP A 187 22.44 4.16 31.80
CA ASP A 187 23.47 4.49 32.78
C ASP A 187 23.34 5.91 33.37
N VAL A 188 22.59 6.80 32.73
CA VAL A 188 22.36 8.18 33.19
C VAL A 188 21.94 8.25 34.66
N TYR A 189 21.09 7.33 35.11
CA TYR A 189 20.60 7.32 36.48
C TYR A 189 21.69 6.94 37.50
N VAL A 190 22.53 5.97 37.16
CA VAL A 190 23.64 5.52 38.00
C VAL A 190 24.72 6.59 38.02
N SER A 191 25.08 7.11 36.85
CA SER A 191 26.12 8.13 36.69
C SER A 191 25.75 9.47 37.32
N LEU A 192 24.47 9.85 37.37
CA LEU A 192 24.03 11.02 38.12
C LEU A 192 24.27 10.88 39.62
N VAL A 193 24.07 9.69 40.17
CA VAL A 193 24.32 9.40 41.58
C VAL A 193 25.83 9.34 41.86
N THR A 194 26.57 8.54 41.10
CA THR A 194 27.99 8.29 41.37
C THR A 194 28.88 9.52 41.12
N SER A 195 28.47 10.43 40.24
CA SER A 195 29.17 11.71 40.03
C SER A 195 28.89 12.76 41.10
N GLY A 196 27.87 12.58 41.95
CA GLY A 196 27.40 13.58 42.90
C GLY A 196 26.59 14.74 42.28
N VAL A 197 26.33 14.68 40.96
CA VAL A 197 25.52 15.70 40.27
C VAL A 197 24.07 15.68 40.75
N LEU A 198 23.51 14.50 41.04
CA LEU A 198 22.16 14.38 41.59
C LEU A 198 22.01 15.19 42.89
N ASP A 199 22.94 15.01 43.84
CA ASP A 199 22.91 15.72 45.12
C ASP A 199 23.14 17.21 44.92
N SER A 200 24.05 17.61 44.03
CA SER A 200 24.31 19.02 43.71
C SER A 200 23.08 19.73 43.12
N LEU A 201 22.30 19.02 42.28
CA LEU A 201 21.04 19.53 41.73
C LEU A 201 19.98 19.70 42.84
N LEU A 202 19.82 18.68 43.69
CA LEU A 202 18.86 18.70 44.79
C LEU A 202 19.18 19.78 45.83
N GLU A 203 20.45 19.99 46.17
CA GLU A 203 20.91 21.05 47.08
C GLU A 203 20.57 22.46 46.57
N LYS A 204 20.48 22.62 45.24
CA LYS A 204 20.05 23.86 44.58
C LYS A 204 18.54 24.01 44.47
N GLY A 205 17.76 23.06 44.95
CA GLY A 205 16.30 23.06 44.82
C GLY A 205 15.80 22.64 43.44
N ILE A 206 16.66 22.04 42.60
CA ILE A 206 16.22 21.40 41.36
C ILE A 206 15.61 20.04 41.71
N ARG A 207 14.32 19.89 41.40
CA ARG A 207 13.53 18.69 41.70
C ARG A 207 13.26 17.84 40.47
N PHE A 208 13.31 18.42 39.28
CA PHE A 208 13.00 17.72 38.03
C PHE A 208 14.17 17.80 37.05
N ALA A 209 14.33 16.79 36.22
CA ALA A 209 15.24 16.84 35.08
C ALA A 209 14.54 16.41 33.79
N PHE A 210 14.76 17.18 32.72
CA PHE A 210 14.43 16.84 31.35
C PHE A 210 15.64 16.19 30.68
N LEU A 211 15.52 14.91 30.32
CA LEU A 211 16.53 14.09 29.67
C LEU A 211 16.19 13.91 28.19
N SER A 212 17.16 14.13 27.31
CA SER A 212 16.99 13.82 25.88
C SER A 212 18.33 13.59 25.17
N ASN A 213 18.28 12.94 24.00
CA ASN A 213 19.46 12.76 23.15
C ASN A 213 19.94 14.11 22.58
N SER A 214 21.25 14.32 22.54
CA SER A 214 21.87 15.51 21.94
C SER A 214 21.67 15.62 20.43
N ASP A 215 21.45 14.51 19.73
CA ASP A 215 21.20 14.49 18.29
C ASP A 215 19.72 14.73 17.90
N ASN A 216 18.84 14.97 18.88
CA ASN A 216 17.46 15.41 18.68
C ASN A 216 17.31 16.89 19.06
N LEU A 217 17.37 17.78 18.06
CA LEU A 217 17.21 19.23 18.27
C LEU A 217 15.77 19.67 18.52
N GLY A 218 14.79 18.79 18.26
CA GLY A 218 13.39 19.04 18.62
C GLY A 218 13.12 18.90 20.11
N ALA A 219 14.00 18.22 20.84
CA ALA A 219 13.84 17.98 22.28
C ALA A 219 14.27 19.21 23.09
N THR A 220 13.34 20.13 23.35
CA THR A 220 13.56 21.29 24.22
C THR A 220 12.81 21.16 25.55
N CYS A 221 13.31 21.80 26.62
CA CYS A 221 12.67 21.74 27.93
C CYS A 221 11.35 22.51 27.91
N ASP A 222 10.24 21.78 27.85
CA ASP A 222 8.91 22.35 27.74
C ASP A 222 8.37 22.82 29.11
N PRO A 223 8.02 24.11 29.27
CA PRO A 223 7.51 24.63 30.54
C PRO A 223 6.19 23.98 30.95
N ASP A 224 5.34 23.59 30.00
CA ASP A 224 4.00 23.09 30.26
C ASP A 224 4.08 21.65 30.80
N VAL A 225 4.99 20.82 30.26
CA VAL A 225 5.26 19.48 30.81
C VAL A 225 5.80 19.57 32.23
N ALA A 226 6.76 20.47 32.48
CA ALA A 226 7.33 20.67 33.80
C ALA A 226 6.26 21.08 34.82
N ALA A 227 5.39 22.03 34.47
CA ALA A 227 4.31 22.49 35.35
C ALA A 227 3.26 21.41 35.59
N TRP A 228 2.89 20.67 34.54
CA TRP A 228 1.95 19.55 34.64
C TRP A 228 2.46 18.48 35.59
N MET A 229 3.76 18.12 35.51
CA MET A 229 4.37 17.16 36.44
C MET A 229 4.35 17.65 37.89
N VAL A 230 4.63 18.94 38.12
CA VAL A 230 4.60 19.55 39.46
C VAL A 230 3.18 19.53 40.03
N GLU A 231 2.18 19.86 39.21
CA GLU A 231 0.77 19.91 39.62
C GLU A 231 0.22 18.52 39.97
N HIS A 232 0.58 17.51 39.18
CA HIS A 232 0.05 16.15 39.30
C HIS A 232 0.95 15.20 40.10
N ASP A 233 2.07 15.70 40.64
CA ASP A 233 3.08 14.93 41.38
C ASP A 233 3.58 13.68 40.62
N VAL A 234 3.79 13.82 39.30
CA VAL A 234 4.18 12.71 38.43
C VAL A 234 5.69 12.47 38.54
N PRO A 235 6.15 11.29 38.96
CA PRO A 235 7.56 11.04 39.23
C PRO A 235 8.39 10.82 37.95
N PHE A 236 7.76 10.37 36.87
CA PHE A 236 8.44 10.07 35.62
C PHE A 236 7.46 10.24 34.44
N VAL A 237 7.91 10.91 33.38
CA VAL A 237 7.13 11.07 32.15
C VAL A 237 7.98 10.69 30.95
N ALA A 238 7.44 9.85 30.06
CA ALA A 238 8.00 9.68 28.73
C ALA A 238 7.15 10.44 27.70
N GLU A 239 7.79 11.31 26.91
CA GLU A 239 7.13 11.88 25.75
C GLU A 239 7.08 10.85 24.63
N VAL A 240 5.89 10.67 24.06
CA VAL A 240 5.67 9.82 22.89
C VAL A 240 5.10 10.61 21.73
N CYS A 241 5.52 10.28 20.52
CA CYS A 241 4.90 10.78 19.30
C CYS A 241 3.90 9.77 18.75
N ARG A 242 2.97 10.22 17.89
CA ARG A 242 2.25 9.28 17.02
C ARG A 242 3.26 8.55 16.14
N ARG A 243 3.16 7.23 16.11
CA ARG A 243 4.08 6.37 15.38
C ARG A 243 3.80 6.44 13.88
N THR A 244 4.87 6.57 13.13
CA THR A 244 4.90 6.56 11.66
C THR A 244 5.63 5.31 11.18
N LYS A 245 5.56 5.00 9.89
CA LYS A 245 6.29 3.83 9.34
C LYS A 245 7.79 4.07 9.20
N SER A 246 8.24 5.31 9.39
CA SER A 246 9.65 5.69 9.47
C SER A 246 10.26 5.35 10.85
N ASP A 247 9.43 5.11 11.86
CA ASP A 247 9.85 4.75 13.22
C ASP A 247 10.21 3.27 13.34
N ARG A 248 11.27 2.88 12.61
CA ARG A 248 11.74 1.50 12.48
C ARG A 248 12.74 1.09 13.56
N LYS A 249 13.48 2.05 14.15
CA LYS A 249 14.51 1.82 15.17
C LYS A 249 14.19 2.64 16.42
N GLY A 250 14.07 1.97 17.56
CA GLY A 250 13.66 2.50 18.86
C GLY A 250 12.55 1.65 19.46
N GLY A 251 11.63 2.24 20.22
CA GLY A 251 10.59 1.48 20.93
C GLY A 251 9.24 2.16 21.03
N HIS A 252 8.22 1.36 21.37
CA HIS A 252 6.88 1.84 21.71
C HIS A 252 6.58 1.56 23.18
N LEU A 253 5.70 2.37 23.77
CA LEU A 253 5.19 2.11 25.11
C LEU A 253 3.99 1.17 25.06
N ALA A 254 3.87 0.32 26.07
CA ALA A 254 2.78 -0.63 26.25
C ALA A 254 2.45 -0.78 27.74
N VAL A 255 1.35 -1.43 28.08
CA VAL A 255 0.97 -1.77 29.46
C VAL A 255 1.24 -3.24 29.70
N ARG A 256 2.05 -3.56 30.71
CA ARG A 256 2.34 -4.94 31.10
C ARG A 256 1.15 -5.54 31.85
N LYS A 257 0.70 -6.72 31.43
CA LYS A 257 -0.50 -7.37 31.98
C LYS A 257 -0.37 -7.85 33.42
N SER A 258 0.83 -8.22 33.84
CA SER A 258 1.05 -8.82 35.16
C SER A 258 0.84 -7.83 36.32
N ASP A 259 1.10 -6.54 36.09
CA ASP A 259 1.07 -5.51 37.12
C ASP A 259 0.48 -4.16 36.67
N GLY A 260 0.04 -4.05 35.41
CA GLY A 260 -0.58 -2.84 34.86
C GLY A 260 0.38 -1.68 34.63
N ARG A 261 1.69 -1.90 34.73
CA ARG A 261 2.68 -0.83 34.57
C ARG A 261 2.95 -0.51 33.12
N ILE A 262 3.25 0.75 32.82
CA ILE A 262 3.77 1.15 31.51
C ILE A 262 5.19 0.60 31.37
N VAL A 263 5.47 -0.03 30.23
CA VAL A 263 6.77 -0.57 29.85
C VAL A 263 7.19 -0.04 28.49
N LEU A 264 8.49 0.08 28.27
CA LEU A 264 9.07 0.38 26.95
C LEU A 264 9.51 -0.92 26.30
N ARG A 265 8.90 -1.26 25.16
CA ARG A 265 9.36 -2.35 24.31
C ARG A 265 10.19 -1.76 23.17
N ASP A 266 11.51 -1.88 23.26
CA ASP A 266 12.45 -1.49 22.20
C ASP A 266 12.58 -2.60 21.13
N THR A 267 13.15 -2.26 19.98
CA THR A 267 13.43 -3.20 18.88
C THR A 267 14.32 -4.36 19.36
N ALA A 268 15.28 -4.09 20.26
CA ALA A 268 16.14 -5.11 20.84
C ALA A 268 15.44 -6.00 21.89
N MET A 269 14.21 -5.66 22.29
CA MET A 269 13.40 -6.38 23.28
C MET A 269 12.25 -7.16 22.63
N VAL A 270 12.26 -7.30 21.30
CA VAL A 270 11.25 -8.06 20.57
C VAL A 270 11.64 -9.53 20.59
N GLU A 271 10.68 -10.40 20.94
CA GLU A 271 10.87 -11.84 20.89
C GLU A 271 10.95 -12.32 19.43
N ASP A 272 11.79 -13.31 19.16
CA ASP A 272 11.95 -13.88 17.82
C ASP A 272 10.61 -14.33 17.24
N GLY A 273 10.27 -13.86 16.04
CA GLY A 273 9.01 -14.18 15.36
C GLY A 273 7.82 -13.29 15.76
N GLU A 274 8.02 -12.28 16.62
CA GLU A 274 7.01 -11.29 16.99
C GLU A 274 7.18 -9.92 16.31
N GLU A 275 8.09 -9.81 15.34
CA GLU A 275 8.39 -8.55 14.63
C GLU A 275 7.14 -7.96 13.96
N ARG A 276 6.21 -8.82 13.53
CA ARG A 276 4.92 -8.40 12.96
C ARG A 276 4.10 -7.54 13.94
N PHE A 277 4.12 -7.87 15.23
CA PHE A 277 3.38 -7.12 16.26
C PHE A 277 4.09 -5.83 16.59
N PHE A 278 5.41 -5.91 16.76
CA PHE A 278 6.23 -4.73 17.01
C PHE A 278 6.13 -3.70 15.87
N ARG A 279 6.02 -4.14 14.60
CA ARG A 279 5.90 -3.26 13.42
C ARG A 279 4.47 -2.76 13.15
N ASP A 280 3.45 -3.30 13.81
CA ASP A 280 2.06 -2.85 13.63
C ASP A 280 1.81 -1.52 14.36
N ILE A 281 1.99 -0.43 13.63
CA ILE A 281 1.75 0.94 14.11
C ILE A 281 0.29 1.25 14.44
N ARG A 282 -0.67 0.39 14.10
CA ARG A 282 -2.07 0.56 14.53
C ARG A 282 -2.30 -0.06 15.89
N ARG A 283 -1.62 -1.18 16.17
CA ARG A 283 -1.64 -1.85 17.46
C ARG A 283 -0.89 -1.03 18.49
N HIS A 284 0.38 -0.73 18.19
CA HIS A 284 1.24 0.10 19.04
C HIS A 284 1.45 1.46 18.38
N SER A 285 0.49 2.36 18.63
CA SER A 285 0.32 3.62 17.87
C SER A 285 1.19 4.79 18.32
N THR A 286 1.94 4.63 19.41
CA THR A 286 2.85 5.62 19.95
C THR A 286 4.30 5.15 19.81
N PHE A 287 5.21 6.10 19.71
CA PHE A 287 6.64 5.87 19.59
C PHE A 287 7.38 6.70 20.63
N ASN A 288 8.29 6.09 21.38
CA ASN A 288 9.07 6.78 22.40
C ASN A 288 10.02 7.79 21.72
N ALA A 289 9.86 9.08 22.06
CA ALA A 289 10.74 10.12 21.54
C ALA A 289 12.12 10.10 22.20
N ASN A 290 12.29 9.31 23.27
CA ASN A 290 13.45 9.32 24.16
C ASN A 290 13.69 10.74 24.76
N ASN A 291 12.59 11.45 24.98
CA ASN A 291 12.49 12.67 25.76
C ASN A 291 11.80 12.28 27.06
N VAL A 292 12.54 12.32 28.17
CA VAL A 292 12.12 11.77 29.45
C VAL A 292 12.19 12.86 30.51
N TRP A 293 11.24 12.86 31.42
CA TRP A 293 11.24 13.73 32.57
C TRP A 293 11.24 12.90 33.84
N ILE A 294 12.00 13.32 34.84
CA ILE A 294 12.15 12.56 36.09
C ILE A 294 12.18 13.49 37.29
N ASN A 295 11.51 13.08 38.36
CA ASN A 295 11.65 13.66 39.68
C ASN A 295 12.92 13.11 40.35
N LEU A 296 13.88 14.00 40.61
CA LEU A 296 15.19 13.69 41.15
C LEU A 296 15.14 13.23 42.62
N GLU A 297 14.15 13.68 43.39
CA GLU A 297 13.95 13.23 44.78
C GLU A 297 13.52 11.76 44.78
N VAL A 298 12.56 11.42 43.92
CA VAL A 298 12.07 10.03 43.76
C VAL A 298 13.17 9.12 43.19
N LEU A 299 13.98 9.62 42.25
CA LEU A 299 15.16 8.91 41.76
C LEU A 299 16.11 8.57 42.92
N ARG A 300 16.47 9.56 43.75
CA ARG A 300 17.37 9.37 44.90
C ARG A 300 16.82 8.32 45.88
N GLU A 301 15.53 8.40 46.20
CA GLU A 301 14.86 7.44 47.08
C GLU A 301 14.91 6.02 46.51
N ARG A 302 14.60 5.84 45.23
CA ARG A 302 14.60 4.53 44.56
C ARG A 302 16.01 3.93 44.47
N MET A 303 17.00 4.74 44.10
CA MET A 303 18.40 4.32 44.06
C MET A 303 18.90 3.90 45.44
N THR A 304 18.55 4.66 46.49
CA THR A 304 18.90 4.32 47.88
C THR A 304 18.24 3.02 48.31
N ALA A 305 16.94 2.86 48.04
CA ALA A 305 16.17 1.68 48.43
C ALA A 305 16.61 0.39 47.73
N ARG A 306 17.25 0.50 46.56
CA ARG A 306 17.78 -0.63 45.79
C ARG A 306 19.31 -0.73 45.81
N GLU A 307 19.95 -0.10 46.79
CA GLU A 307 21.41 -0.14 46.99
C GLU A 307 22.24 0.24 45.74
N GLY A 308 21.73 1.18 44.93
CA GLY A 308 22.36 1.68 43.71
C GLY A 308 21.93 0.99 42.41
N VAL A 309 21.15 -0.11 42.48
CA VAL A 309 20.70 -0.85 41.29
C VAL A 309 19.26 -0.50 40.95
N LEU A 310 19.04 0.36 39.97
CA LEU A 310 17.69 0.77 39.57
C LEU A 310 16.85 -0.41 39.05
N GLY A 311 17.50 -1.42 38.46
CA GLY A 311 16.87 -2.65 37.96
C GLY A 311 16.11 -2.43 36.66
N LEU A 312 16.76 -1.79 35.68
CA LEU A 312 16.22 -1.66 34.32
C LEU A 312 16.30 -3.02 33.60
N PRO A 313 15.51 -3.25 32.54
CA PRO A 313 15.69 -4.40 31.65
C PRO A 313 17.07 -4.39 31.00
N ILE A 314 17.73 -5.55 31.03
CA ILE A 314 18.98 -5.80 30.31
C ILE A 314 18.73 -5.83 28.80
N ILE A 315 19.65 -5.29 28.02
CA ILE A 315 19.73 -5.44 26.56
C ILE A 315 21.04 -6.16 26.27
N VAL A 316 20.98 -7.31 25.60
CA VAL A 316 22.17 -8.11 25.28
C VAL A 316 22.55 -7.89 23.82
N ASN A 317 23.66 -7.19 23.57
CA ASN A 317 24.13 -6.87 22.23
C ASN A 317 25.32 -7.74 21.82
N HIS A 318 25.19 -8.43 20.68
CA HIS A 318 26.31 -9.14 20.04
C HIS A 318 27.02 -8.21 19.04
N LYS A 319 28.34 -8.04 19.23
CA LYS A 319 29.21 -7.16 18.45
C LYS A 319 30.56 -7.84 18.19
N THR A 320 31.44 -7.15 17.49
CA THR A 320 32.87 -7.47 17.42
C THR A 320 33.66 -6.55 18.35
N VAL A 321 34.84 -6.98 18.80
CA VAL A 321 35.74 -6.17 19.66
C VAL A 321 36.01 -4.82 19.01
N ASP A 322 36.44 -4.84 17.74
CA ASP A 322 36.63 -3.65 16.93
C ASP A 322 35.42 -3.48 15.99
N PRO A 323 34.58 -2.45 16.19
CA PRO A 323 33.43 -2.18 15.33
C PRO A 323 33.81 -1.83 13.88
N ALA A 324 35.06 -1.44 13.62
CA ALA A 324 35.56 -1.13 12.28
C ALA A 324 36.12 -2.37 11.56
N ASP A 325 36.40 -3.46 12.28
CA ASP A 325 36.89 -4.72 11.74
C ASP A 325 35.90 -5.87 12.02
N PRO A 326 35.08 -6.25 11.02
CA PRO A 326 34.14 -7.37 11.13
C PRO A 326 34.80 -8.73 11.38
N SER A 327 36.12 -8.85 11.18
CA SER A 327 36.86 -10.09 11.45
C SER A 327 37.41 -10.19 12.88
N SER A 328 37.29 -9.12 13.67
CA SER A 328 37.70 -9.12 15.07
C SER A 328 36.75 -10.00 15.94
N PRO A 329 37.22 -10.51 17.09
CA PRO A 329 36.46 -11.49 17.88
C PRO A 329 35.05 -11.01 18.24
N GLU A 330 34.10 -11.94 18.26
CA GLU A 330 32.75 -11.67 18.74
C GLU A 330 32.75 -11.42 20.25
N VAL A 331 31.90 -10.48 20.70
CA VAL A 331 31.74 -10.06 22.09
C VAL A 331 30.28 -9.72 22.41
N ILE A 332 29.94 -9.84 23.68
CA ILE A 332 28.68 -9.41 24.29
C ILE A 332 28.91 -8.06 24.99
N GLN A 333 27.95 -7.15 24.81
CA GLN A 333 27.84 -5.87 25.52
C GLN A 333 26.50 -5.85 26.26
N MET A 334 26.50 -5.48 27.54
CA MET A 334 25.29 -5.40 28.35
C MET A 334 24.85 -3.94 28.42
N GLU A 335 23.69 -3.65 27.87
CA GLU A 335 23.19 -2.28 27.83
C GLU A 335 21.87 -2.15 28.58
N SER A 336 21.52 -0.92 28.91
CA SER A 336 20.18 -0.55 29.33
C SER A 336 19.76 0.74 28.63
N ALA A 337 18.45 0.95 28.47
CA ALA A 337 17.89 2.12 27.81
C ALA A 337 17.20 3.03 28.83
N MET A 338 17.50 4.33 28.85
CA MET A 338 16.93 5.26 29.84
C MET A 338 15.39 5.25 29.88
N GLY A 339 14.73 5.10 28.72
CA GLY A 339 13.28 5.14 28.63
C GLY A 339 12.59 3.95 29.31
N THR A 340 13.30 2.85 29.57
CA THR A 340 12.73 1.70 30.28
C THR A 340 12.50 1.99 31.76
N ALA A 341 13.12 3.04 32.31
CA ALA A 341 12.90 3.45 33.69
C ALA A 341 11.44 3.79 34.01
N ILE A 342 10.62 4.05 32.99
CA ILE A 342 9.16 4.23 33.12
C ILE A 342 8.50 3.11 33.92
N GLU A 343 9.00 1.87 33.86
CA GLU A 343 8.42 0.73 34.57
C GLU A 343 8.86 0.62 36.05
N VAL A 344 9.91 1.37 36.42
CA VAL A 344 10.50 1.36 37.76
C VAL A 344 9.81 2.36 38.68
N PHE A 345 9.40 3.51 38.15
CA PHE A 345 8.70 4.55 38.90
C PHE A 345 7.20 4.25 38.96
N GLU A 346 6.68 4.13 40.17
CA GLU A 346 5.24 3.96 40.39
C GLU A 346 4.54 5.31 40.19
N GLY A 347 3.49 5.35 39.37
CA GLY A 347 2.84 6.59 38.95
C GLY A 347 3.47 7.24 37.72
N SER A 348 4.35 6.54 37.00
CA SER A 348 4.84 7.00 35.69
C SER A 348 3.70 7.23 34.70
N GLU A 349 3.84 8.28 33.89
CA GLU A 349 2.89 8.64 32.84
C GLU A 349 3.55 8.76 31.48
N ALA A 350 2.74 8.77 30.43
CA ALA A 350 3.17 9.09 29.07
C ALA A 350 2.39 10.29 28.55
N ILE A 351 3.06 11.19 27.83
CA ILE A 351 2.43 12.37 27.23
C ILE A 351 2.61 12.39 25.71
N LEU A 352 1.52 12.59 24.99
CA LEU A 352 1.54 12.67 23.53
C LEU A 352 2.02 14.05 23.08
N VAL A 353 3.16 14.09 22.39
CA VAL A 353 3.80 15.32 21.90
C VAL A 353 3.75 15.44 20.37
N PRO A 354 3.78 16.66 19.82
CA PRO A 354 3.91 16.86 18.37
C PRO A 354 5.25 16.32 17.86
N ARG A 355 5.26 15.87 16.61
CA ARG A 355 6.45 15.31 15.95
C ARG A 355 7.64 16.29 15.89
N THR A 356 7.37 17.59 15.96
CA THR A 356 8.39 18.64 16.03
C THR A 356 9.34 18.47 17.22
N ARG A 357 8.92 17.76 18.28
CA ARG A 357 9.75 17.43 19.45
C ARG A 357 10.64 16.18 19.26
N PHE A 358 10.51 15.50 18.12
CA PHE A 358 11.26 14.30 17.76
C PHE A 358 11.87 14.42 16.35
N ARG A 359 13.05 15.05 16.30
CA ARG A 359 13.84 15.33 15.09
C ARG A 359 15.28 14.80 15.23
N PRO A 360 15.50 13.48 15.36
CA PRO A 360 16.83 12.93 15.46
C PRO A 360 17.54 12.94 14.09
N VAL A 361 18.83 13.29 14.06
CA VAL A 361 19.68 13.10 12.87
C VAL A 361 20.43 11.79 13.02
N LYS A 362 20.11 10.74 12.27
CA LYS A 362 20.79 9.43 12.38
C LYS A 362 21.74 9.15 11.21
N THR A 363 21.51 9.79 10.07
CA THR A 363 22.22 9.58 8.81
C THR A 363 22.60 10.91 8.17
N THR A 364 23.43 10.86 7.13
CA THR A 364 23.73 12.03 6.29
C THR A 364 22.54 12.49 5.45
N ASN A 365 21.54 11.64 5.22
CA ASN A 365 20.27 12.05 4.60
C ASN A 365 19.51 13.03 5.52
N ASP A 366 19.41 12.71 6.81
CA ASP A 366 18.78 13.59 7.80
C ASP A 366 19.57 14.90 7.95
N LEU A 367 20.91 14.80 7.94
CA LEU A 367 21.80 15.96 8.01
C LEU A 367 21.62 16.90 6.82
N LEU A 368 21.42 16.35 5.61
CA LEU A 368 21.20 17.15 4.41
C LEU A 368 19.97 18.06 4.58
N VAL A 369 18.86 17.48 5.01
CA VAL A 369 17.62 18.23 5.20
C VAL A 369 17.79 19.28 6.29
N LEU A 370 18.42 18.93 7.42
CA LEU A 370 18.66 19.86 8.53
C LEU A 370 19.54 21.05 8.13
N ARG A 371 20.59 20.81 7.33
CA ARG A 371 21.49 21.85 6.81
C ARG A 371 20.85 22.69 5.69
N SER A 372 19.90 22.12 4.96
CA SER A 372 19.23 22.83 3.85
C SER A 372 18.33 23.96 4.36
N ASP A 373 17.93 24.86 3.47
CA ASP A 373 17.01 25.94 3.81
C ASP A 373 15.54 25.49 4.00
N PHE A 374 15.27 24.17 4.00
CA PHE A 374 13.99 23.62 4.44
C PHE A 374 13.74 23.88 5.93
N PHE A 375 14.79 23.86 6.76
CA PHE A 375 14.72 24.29 8.15
C PHE A 375 15.33 25.67 8.34
N SER A 376 14.94 26.32 9.43
CA SER A 376 15.57 27.51 9.97
C SER A 376 15.58 27.45 11.50
N LEU A 377 16.36 28.32 12.14
CA LEU A 377 16.33 28.52 13.59
C LEU A 377 15.47 29.75 13.88
N ASP A 378 14.48 29.62 14.77
CA ASP A 378 13.71 30.76 15.26
C ASP A 378 14.50 31.60 16.28
N GLU A 379 13.89 32.64 16.83
CA GLU A 379 14.53 33.52 17.83
C GLU A 379 14.92 32.79 19.13
N SER A 380 14.32 31.63 19.40
CA SER A 380 14.64 30.75 20.54
C SER A 380 15.49 29.55 20.11
N TYR A 381 16.05 29.58 18.91
CA TYR A 381 16.88 28.52 18.32
C TYR A 381 16.16 27.16 18.20
N HIS A 382 14.83 27.16 18.09
CA HIS A 382 14.10 25.97 17.70
C HIS A 382 14.25 25.71 16.21
N VAL A 383 14.38 24.42 15.85
CA VAL A 383 14.39 23.99 14.45
C VAL A 383 12.96 24.03 13.92
N VAL A 384 12.67 25.04 13.11
CA VAL A 384 11.35 25.28 12.51
C VAL A 384 11.41 25.06 11.01
N ALA A 385 10.39 24.38 10.47
CA ALA A 385 10.28 24.19 9.02
C ALA A 385 9.95 25.51 8.35
N SER A 386 10.59 25.81 7.22
CA SER A 386 10.37 27.00 6.41
C SER A 386 9.03 26.97 5.66
N SER A 387 8.31 25.84 5.68
CA SER A 387 7.01 25.66 5.06
C SER A 387 6.16 24.62 5.80
N ASP A 388 4.84 24.65 5.60
CA ASP A 388 3.90 23.63 6.09
C ASP A 388 3.96 22.31 5.29
N ARG A 389 4.85 22.22 4.30
CA ARG A 389 5.01 21.01 3.49
C ARG A 389 5.67 19.90 4.31
N PRO A 390 5.41 18.61 3.98
CA PRO A 390 6.17 17.50 4.54
C PRO A 390 7.68 17.67 4.30
N GLU A 391 8.49 17.14 5.22
CA GLU A 391 9.94 17.10 5.08
C GLU A 391 10.33 16.36 3.79
N PRO A 392 11.31 16.88 3.01
CA PRO A 392 11.72 16.25 1.77
C PRO A 392 12.32 14.87 2.03
N TYR A 393 11.93 13.89 1.22
CA TYR A 393 12.55 12.57 1.25
C TYR A 393 13.95 12.63 0.61
N VAL A 394 14.97 12.15 1.31
CA VAL A 394 16.36 12.14 0.82
C VAL A 394 16.91 10.71 0.80
N ASP A 395 17.38 10.30 -0.37
CA ASP A 395 18.08 9.03 -0.61
C ASP A 395 19.42 9.31 -1.31
N LEU A 396 20.49 9.41 -0.51
CA LEU A 396 21.85 9.55 -1.02
C LEU A 396 22.54 8.18 -1.10
N ASP A 397 23.22 7.93 -2.22
CA ASP A 397 24.03 6.72 -2.40
C ASP A 397 25.15 6.60 -1.34
N SER A 398 25.72 5.40 -1.25
CA SER A 398 26.79 4.97 -0.35
C SER A 398 27.99 5.93 -0.27
N ALA A 399 28.30 6.68 -1.34
CA ALA A 399 29.38 7.68 -1.36
C ALA A 399 29.17 8.82 -0.35
N TYR A 400 27.93 9.09 0.04
CA TYR A 400 27.53 10.14 1.00
C TYR A 400 27.36 9.61 2.43
N ARG A 401 27.49 8.30 2.65
CA ARG A 401 27.16 7.65 3.93
C ARG A 401 27.91 8.24 5.13
N PHE A 402 29.19 8.60 4.92
CA PHE A 402 30.04 9.19 5.95
C PHE A 402 30.12 10.71 5.80
N VAL A 403 30.24 11.42 6.93
CA VAL A 403 30.33 12.90 6.94
C VAL A 403 31.46 13.37 6.03
N SER A 404 32.64 12.75 6.08
CA SER A 404 33.76 13.12 5.20
C SER A 404 33.42 13.00 3.71
N GLY A 405 32.68 11.96 3.33
CA GLY A 405 32.19 11.77 1.98
C GLY A 405 31.16 12.84 1.61
N PHE A 406 30.19 13.06 2.49
CA PHE A 406 29.16 14.09 2.37
C PHE A 406 29.76 15.50 2.15
N GLU A 407 30.70 15.93 2.98
CA GLU A 407 31.34 17.26 2.86
C GLU A 407 32.12 17.42 1.55
N GLN A 408 32.79 16.37 1.08
CA GLN A 408 33.51 16.40 -0.21
C GLN A 408 32.56 16.62 -1.41
N ARG A 409 31.31 16.19 -1.28
CA ARG A 409 30.29 16.26 -2.34
C ARG A 409 29.44 17.52 -2.25
N PHE A 410 29.44 18.20 -1.11
CA PHE A 410 28.85 19.52 -0.90
C PHE A 410 29.89 20.59 -0.51
N PRO A 411 31.00 20.76 -1.28
CA PRO A 411 32.14 21.59 -0.87
C PRO A 411 31.85 23.09 -0.83
N GLN A 412 30.68 23.53 -1.30
CA GLN A 412 30.22 24.92 -1.30
C GLN A 412 28.90 25.09 -0.54
N GLY A 413 28.51 24.09 0.27
CA GLY A 413 27.22 24.05 0.95
C GLY A 413 26.24 23.05 0.30
N VAL A 414 25.22 22.69 1.08
CA VAL A 414 24.13 21.81 0.63
C VAL A 414 23.18 22.59 -0.30
N PRO A 415 22.47 21.91 -1.22
CA PRO A 415 21.49 22.57 -2.07
C PRO A 415 20.32 23.17 -1.27
N SER A 416 19.69 24.20 -1.83
CA SER A 416 18.39 24.70 -1.39
C SER A 416 17.34 23.60 -1.59
N MET A 417 16.57 23.31 -0.54
CA MET A 417 15.55 22.27 -0.52
C MET A 417 14.18 22.79 -0.06
N ARG A 418 14.01 24.11 0.11
CA ARG A 418 12.74 24.74 0.48
C ARG A 418 11.54 24.27 -0.35
N ASP A 419 11.73 24.11 -1.66
CA ASP A 419 10.69 23.66 -2.59
C ASP A 419 10.88 22.22 -3.06
N CYS A 420 11.81 21.48 -2.47
CA CYS A 420 12.08 20.08 -2.80
C CYS A 420 11.06 19.17 -2.10
N THR A 421 10.51 18.18 -2.80
CA THR A 421 9.68 17.11 -2.21
C THR A 421 10.45 15.81 -2.05
N SER A 422 11.35 15.50 -2.98
CA SER A 422 12.27 14.38 -2.85
C SER A 422 13.58 14.60 -3.60
N LEU A 423 14.67 14.05 -3.07
CA LEU A 423 15.98 13.97 -3.70
C LEU A 423 16.47 12.53 -3.66
N ARG A 424 16.74 11.95 -4.83
CA ARG A 424 17.50 10.71 -4.97
C ARG A 424 18.78 10.96 -5.75
N VAL A 425 19.91 10.55 -5.18
CA VAL A 425 21.22 10.65 -5.82
C VAL A 425 21.77 9.25 -6.02
N ILE A 426 22.00 8.86 -7.27
CA ILE A 426 22.63 7.61 -7.68
C ILE A 426 24.07 7.92 -8.11
N GLY A 427 25.02 7.16 -7.57
CA GLY A 427 26.44 7.33 -7.83
C GLY A 427 27.09 8.45 -7.00
N ASP A 428 28.09 9.12 -7.59
CA ASP A 428 29.00 10.02 -6.88
C ASP A 428 29.13 11.42 -7.52
N PRO A 429 28.03 12.17 -7.73
CA PRO A 429 28.13 13.54 -8.24
C PRO A 429 28.68 14.50 -7.17
N VAL A 430 29.43 15.52 -7.58
CA VAL A 430 29.76 16.65 -6.70
C VAL A 430 28.83 17.84 -7.01
N PHE A 431 28.26 18.46 -5.98
CA PHE A 431 27.36 19.61 -6.13
C PHE A 431 28.14 20.93 -6.23
N GLY A 432 27.66 21.80 -7.13
CA GLY A 432 28.14 23.17 -7.26
C GLY A 432 27.60 24.10 -6.19
N ARG A 433 28.01 25.38 -6.22
CA ARG A 433 27.46 26.41 -5.33
C ARG A 433 25.99 26.70 -5.67
N ASP A 434 25.20 27.10 -4.66
CA ASP A 434 23.85 27.65 -4.83
C ASP A 434 22.90 26.80 -5.71
N VAL A 435 23.00 25.48 -5.63
CA VAL A 435 22.08 24.57 -6.33
C VAL A 435 20.70 24.63 -5.67
N THR A 436 19.63 24.68 -6.47
CA THR A 436 18.25 24.69 -6.00
C THR A 436 17.53 23.43 -6.46
N LEU A 437 16.91 22.71 -5.52
CA LEU A 437 16.09 21.53 -5.80
C LEU A 437 14.61 21.90 -5.66
N VAL A 438 13.83 21.52 -6.66
CA VAL A 438 12.41 21.85 -6.74
C VAL A 438 11.61 20.60 -7.11
N GLY A 439 10.59 20.27 -6.31
CA GLY A 439 9.78 19.07 -6.51
C GLY A 439 10.58 17.78 -6.34
N GLU A 440 10.30 16.79 -7.18
CA GLU A 440 10.98 15.49 -7.15
C GLU A 440 12.23 15.55 -8.03
N VAL A 441 13.40 15.29 -7.44
CA VAL A 441 14.69 15.36 -8.13
C VAL A 441 15.39 14.00 -8.09
N LEU A 442 15.63 13.42 -9.27
CA LEU A 442 16.53 12.28 -9.46
C LEU A 442 17.81 12.73 -10.14
N ILE A 443 18.96 12.44 -9.52
CA ILE A 443 20.28 12.66 -10.11
C ILE A 443 20.89 11.28 -10.36
N ASP A 444 20.98 10.92 -11.63
CA ASP A 444 21.57 9.67 -12.11
C ASP A 444 22.48 9.95 -13.32
N GLY A 445 23.64 9.30 -13.39
CA GLY A 445 24.61 9.44 -14.49
C GLY A 445 25.44 10.74 -14.51
N TYR A 446 25.35 11.60 -13.50
CA TYR A 446 26.15 12.83 -13.42
C TYR A 446 27.43 12.65 -12.60
N HIS A 447 28.55 13.19 -13.10
CA HIS A 447 29.77 13.34 -12.32
C HIS A 447 29.79 14.65 -11.49
N ARG A 448 29.05 15.67 -11.92
CA ARG A 448 29.03 16.97 -11.24
C ARG A 448 27.75 17.76 -11.57
N VAL A 449 27.11 18.32 -10.56
CA VAL A 449 26.05 19.32 -10.70
C VAL A 449 26.71 20.70 -10.78
N ARG A 450 26.26 21.54 -11.73
CA ARG A 450 26.85 22.86 -11.97
C ARG A 450 26.43 23.86 -10.91
N ASP A 451 27.27 24.87 -10.73
CA ASP A 451 26.96 26.07 -9.95
C ASP A 451 25.64 26.69 -10.43
N HIS A 452 24.80 27.13 -9.48
CA HIS A 452 23.49 27.76 -9.69
C HIS A 452 22.47 26.90 -10.46
N ALA A 453 22.66 25.58 -10.53
CA ALA A 453 21.71 24.70 -11.18
C ALA A 453 20.38 24.70 -10.41
N VAL A 454 19.27 24.83 -11.15
CA VAL A 454 17.92 24.52 -10.65
C VAL A 454 17.55 23.15 -11.19
N LEU A 455 17.35 22.18 -10.32
CA LEU A 455 17.02 20.80 -10.68
C LEU A 455 15.61 20.46 -10.22
N GLY A 456 14.87 19.81 -11.11
CA GLY A 456 13.45 19.48 -10.93
C GLY A 456 12.51 20.60 -11.37
N GLU A 457 11.21 20.32 -11.27
CA GLU A 457 10.14 21.24 -11.65
C GLU A 457 9.29 21.60 -10.43
N PRO A 458 8.79 22.85 -10.33
CA PRO A 458 7.82 23.23 -9.31
C PRO A 458 6.64 22.26 -9.35
N VAL A 459 6.41 21.58 -8.23
CA VAL A 459 5.10 20.98 -7.98
C VAL A 459 4.12 22.15 -8.00
N GLN A 460 3.14 22.14 -8.90
CA GLN A 460 2.11 23.17 -8.94
C GLN A 460 1.52 23.32 -7.54
N PRO A 461 1.40 24.55 -7.01
CA PRO A 461 0.97 24.75 -5.64
C PRO A 461 -0.49 24.29 -5.49
N GLU A 462 -0.69 23.10 -4.93
CA GLU A 462 -1.91 22.82 -4.18
C GLU A 462 -1.90 23.71 -2.93
N GLN A 463 -2.98 24.48 -2.76
CA GLN A 463 -3.17 25.40 -1.64
C GLN A 463 -3.16 24.66 -0.30
N PRO A 464 -2.68 25.28 0.80
CA PRO A 464 -2.62 24.64 2.10
C PRO A 464 -4.04 24.34 2.61
N PRO A 465 -4.31 23.16 3.20
CA PRO A 465 -5.64 22.85 3.68
C PRO A 465 -5.90 23.61 4.98
N ALA A 466 -6.86 24.53 4.90
CA ALA A 466 -7.73 24.80 6.04
C ALA A 466 -8.48 23.50 6.42
N ARG A 467 -8.97 23.43 7.66
CA ARG A 467 -9.80 22.34 8.21
C ARG A 467 -10.69 21.63 7.17
N PRO A 468 -10.84 20.30 7.29
CA PRO A 468 -11.10 19.41 6.18
C PRO A 468 -12.41 19.70 5.46
N THR A 469 -12.34 19.82 4.15
CA THR A 469 -13.47 19.66 3.21
C THR A 469 -13.03 18.81 1.98
N PRO A 470 -13.96 18.12 1.30
CA PRO A 470 -13.70 16.88 0.57
C PRO A 470 -13.30 17.08 -0.91
N SER A 471 -12.00 17.03 -1.25
CA SER A 471 -11.57 16.93 -2.67
C SER A 471 -10.39 16.01 -3.01
N ASP A 472 -9.74 15.35 -2.06
CA ASP A 472 -8.67 14.35 -2.33
C ASP A 472 -9.18 12.93 -2.66
N VAL A 473 -10.46 12.82 -3.01
CA VAL A 473 -11.14 11.55 -3.25
C VAL A 473 -11.92 11.69 -4.54
N ARG A 474 -11.55 10.92 -5.58
CA ARG A 474 -12.34 10.85 -6.82
C ARG A 474 -13.68 10.20 -6.51
N THR A 475 -14.76 10.70 -7.09
CA THR A 475 -16.02 9.96 -7.09
C THR A 475 -15.87 8.67 -7.90
N VAL A 476 -16.77 7.71 -7.66
CA VAL A 476 -16.81 6.47 -8.45
C VAL A 476 -16.92 6.76 -9.94
N ASP A 477 -17.75 7.74 -10.30
CA ASP A 477 -18.00 8.09 -11.69
C ASP A 477 -16.82 8.82 -12.35
N GLU A 478 -16.09 9.66 -11.62
CA GLU A 478 -14.86 10.29 -12.12
C GLU A 478 -13.76 9.28 -12.38
N HIS A 479 -13.52 8.35 -11.45
CA HIS A 479 -12.48 7.33 -11.63
C HIS A 479 -12.81 6.41 -12.81
N LEU A 480 -14.06 5.96 -12.91
CA LEU A 480 -14.53 5.14 -14.02
C LEU A 480 -14.45 5.89 -15.36
N ARG A 481 -14.80 7.18 -15.39
CA ARG A 481 -14.68 8.00 -16.62
C ARG A 481 -13.22 8.14 -17.06
N ALA A 482 -12.29 8.33 -16.12
CA ALA A 482 -10.85 8.40 -16.40
C ALA A 482 -10.34 7.09 -17.02
N ILE A 483 -10.73 5.94 -16.46
CA ILE A 483 -10.40 4.61 -17.01
C ILE A 483 -10.94 4.46 -18.43
N LEU A 484 -12.24 4.70 -18.63
CA LEU A 484 -12.87 4.45 -19.94
C LEU A 484 -12.36 5.40 -21.05
N ALA A 485 -11.91 6.59 -20.68
CA ALA A 485 -11.36 7.58 -21.59
C ALA A 485 -9.96 7.21 -22.11
N SER A 486 -9.21 6.37 -21.39
CA SER A 486 -7.87 5.94 -21.80
C SER A 486 -7.86 4.65 -22.62
N LEU A 487 -9.01 4.00 -22.80
CA LEU A 487 -9.10 2.69 -23.44
C LEU A 487 -9.61 2.79 -24.88
N GLU A 488 -8.88 2.15 -25.80
CA GLU A 488 -9.28 1.94 -27.19
C GLU A 488 -9.78 0.51 -27.41
N PRO A 489 -10.79 0.29 -28.28
CA PRO A 489 -11.28 -1.07 -28.56
C PRO A 489 -10.17 -2.02 -29.01
N ALA A 490 -10.30 -3.28 -28.61
CA ALA A 490 -9.40 -4.34 -29.05
C ALA A 490 -9.37 -4.42 -30.59
N PRO A 491 -8.20 -4.74 -31.18
CA PRO A 491 -8.08 -4.80 -32.63
C PRO A 491 -9.02 -5.85 -33.23
N THR A 492 -9.39 -5.64 -34.48
CA THR A 492 -10.31 -6.53 -35.18
C THR A 492 -9.57 -7.71 -35.79
N ALA A 493 -10.24 -8.84 -35.93
CA ALA A 493 -9.71 -9.99 -36.63
C ALA A 493 -10.84 -10.82 -37.27
N PRO A 494 -10.57 -11.53 -38.38
CA PRO A 494 -11.49 -12.54 -38.89
C PRO A 494 -11.48 -13.77 -37.99
N ILE A 495 -12.60 -14.03 -37.31
CA ILE A 495 -12.76 -15.16 -36.37
C ILE A 495 -13.72 -16.19 -36.97
N PRO A 496 -13.45 -17.50 -36.84
CA PRO A 496 -14.41 -18.55 -37.21
C PRO A 496 -15.78 -18.32 -36.58
N LEU A 497 -16.87 -18.60 -37.32
CA LEU A 497 -18.22 -18.38 -36.80
C LEU A 497 -18.45 -19.09 -35.45
N THR A 498 -17.88 -20.27 -35.26
CA THR A 498 -17.96 -21.08 -34.04
C THR A 498 -17.27 -20.45 -32.83
N GLU A 499 -16.32 -19.55 -33.04
CA GLU A 499 -15.55 -18.87 -31.98
C GLU A 499 -16.01 -17.41 -31.80
N SER A 500 -16.85 -16.91 -32.71
CA SER A 500 -17.29 -15.51 -32.73
C SER A 500 -18.45 -15.19 -31.78
N LEU A 501 -19.04 -16.18 -31.12
CA LEU A 501 -20.20 -16.01 -30.24
C LEU A 501 -19.91 -15.00 -29.12
N GLY A 502 -20.77 -13.99 -28.98
CA GLY A 502 -20.67 -12.94 -27.99
C GLY A 502 -19.72 -11.78 -28.36
N LEU A 503 -19.02 -11.86 -29.50
CA LEU A 503 -18.15 -10.78 -29.99
C LEU A 503 -18.93 -9.75 -30.81
N VAL A 504 -18.34 -8.57 -31.00
CA VAL A 504 -18.98 -7.45 -31.71
C VAL A 504 -18.46 -7.36 -33.14
N VAL A 505 -19.36 -7.32 -34.10
CA VAL A 505 -19.05 -7.20 -35.54
C VAL A 505 -18.34 -5.88 -35.82
N ALA A 506 -17.19 -5.94 -36.49
CA ALA A 506 -16.34 -4.79 -36.73
C ALA A 506 -16.83 -3.91 -37.91
N ARG A 507 -17.37 -4.55 -38.94
CA ARG A 507 -17.82 -3.91 -40.19
C ARG A 507 -19.08 -4.59 -40.72
N ASP A 508 -19.89 -3.85 -41.48
CA ASP A 508 -21.08 -4.39 -42.15
C ASP A 508 -20.72 -5.63 -42.97
N VAL A 509 -21.43 -6.73 -42.71
CA VAL A 509 -21.23 -7.99 -43.41
C VAL A 509 -22.29 -8.09 -44.50
N ARG A 510 -21.83 -8.32 -45.74
CA ARG A 510 -22.71 -8.46 -46.91
C ARG A 510 -22.87 -9.92 -47.29
N ALA A 511 -24.06 -10.31 -47.74
CA ALA A 511 -24.33 -11.66 -48.23
C ALA A 511 -23.48 -11.96 -49.47
N LYS A 512 -22.80 -13.12 -49.50
CA LYS A 512 -22.02 -13.55 -50.68
C LYS A 512 -22.89 -14.26 -51.72
N VAL A 513 -24.01 -14.81 -51.27
CA VAL A 513 -24.95 -15.59 -52.08
C VAL A 513 -26.38 -15.10 -51.83
N ASN A 514 -27.30 -15.47 -52.71
CA ASN A 514 -28.73 -15.29 -52.49
C ASN A 514 -29.25 -16.37 -51.53
N LEU A 515 -30.26 -16.04 -50.73
CA LEU A 515 -31.05 -16.99 -49.95
C LEU A 515 -32.53 -16.89 -50.35
N PRO A 516 -33.13 -17.97 -50.91
CA PRO A 516 -32.47 -19.18 -51.41
C PRO A 516 -31.53 -18.90 -52.61
N GLY A 517 -30.59 -19.80 -52.88
CA GLY A 517 -29.58 -19.64 -53.94
C GLY A 517 -30.11 -19.78 -55.38
N PHE A 518 -31.29 -20.39 -55.52
CA PHE A 518 -32.03 -20.67 -56.74
C PHE A 518 -33.53 -20.71 -56.41
N ASP A 519 -34.38 -20.62 -57.43
CA ASP A 519 -35.83 -20.81 -57.27
C ASP A 519 -36.08 -22.25 -56.80
N ASN A 520 -36.77 -22.42 -55.67
CA ASN A 520 -37.00 -23.73 -55.08
C ASN A 520 -38.46 -23.95 -54.67
N SER A 521 -38.82 -25.22 -54.47
CA SER A 521 -40.16 -25.57 -54.01
C SER A 521 -40.33 -25.32 -52.51
N SER A 522 -41.44 -24.70 -52.12
CA SER A 522 -41.89 -24.61 -50.73
C SER A 522 -42.77 -25.78 -50.29
N MET A 523 -43.05 -26.74 -51.19
CA MET A 523 -44.00 -27.84 -50.98
C MET A 523 -43.57 -29.13 -51.71
N ASP A 524 -43.94 -30.29 -51.17
CA ASP A 524 -43.79 -31.56 -51.90
C ASP A 524 -44.89 -31.67 -52.97
N GLY A 525 -44.53 -32.12 -54.17
CA GLY A 525 -45.50 -32.24 -55.26
C GLY A 525 -44.87 -32.38 -56.64
N TYR A 526 -45.36 -31.62 -57.62
CA TYR A 526 -44.89 -31.66 -59.00
C TYR A 526 -44.60 -30.26 -59.53
N ALA A 527 -43.38 -30.03 -60.00
CA ALA A 527 -42.99 -28.84 -60.75
C ALA A 527 -43.61 -28.90 -62.15
N VAL A 528 -44.31 -27.83 -62.52
CA VAL A 528 -45.16 -27.75 -63.72
C VAL A 528 -45.04 -26.37 -64.37
N VAL A 529 -45.46 -26.28 -65.62
CA VAL A 529 -45.84 -25.01 -66.25
C VAL A 529 -47.29 -24.72 -65.87
N ALA A 530 -47.57 -23.63 -65.15
CA ALA A 530 -48.89 -23.32 -64.60
C ALA A 530 -50.02 -23.33 -65.65
N GLU A 531 -49.73 -22.89 -66.89
CA GLU A 531 -50.66 -22.94 -68.03
C GLU A 531 -51.12 -24.36 -68.39
N SER A 532 -50.31 -25.38 -68.11
CA SER A 532 -50.65 -26.78 -68.37
C SER A 532 -51.74 -27.32 -67.43
N LEU A 533 -52.07 -26.58 -66.37
CA LEU A 533 -53.11 -26.94 -65.41
C LEU A 533 -54.38 -26.08 -65.57
N GLU A 534 -54.50 -25.30 -66.65
CA GLU A 534 -55.73 -24.59 -66.96
C GLU A 534 -56.89 -25.57 -67.14
N GLY A 535 -57.98 -25.36 -66.37
CA GLY A 535 -59.14 -26.25 -66.33
C GLY A 535 -59.11 -27.36 -65.27
N ALA A 536 -57.94 -27.62 -64.66
CA ALA A 536 -57.84 -28.55 -63.53
C ALA A 536 -58.70 -28.08 -62.34
N GLY A 537 -59.51 -28.99 -61.78
CA GLY A 537 -60.48 -28.71 -60.70
C GLY A 537 -61.94 -28.77 -61.15
N THR A 538 -62.21 -28.69 -62.46
CA THR A 538 -63.50 -29.12 -63.03
C THR A 538 -63.41 -30.59 -63.47
N GLU A 539 -62.34 -30.94 -64.18
CA GLU A 539 -61.93 -32.30 -64.52
C GLU A 539 -60.42 -32.43 -64.23
N PRO A 540 -59.90 -33.63 -63.91
CA PRO A 540 -58.46 -33.80 -63.70
C PRO A 540 -57.66 -33.67 -65.00
N VAL A 541 -56.46 -33.06 -64.92
CA VAL A 541 -55.51 -32.94 -66.03
C VAL A 541 -54.36 -33.92 -65.82
N ARG A 542 -53.93 -34.63 -66.88
CA ARG A 542 -52.79 -35.55 -66.80
C ARG A 542 -51.54 -34.93 -67.41
N LEU A 543 -50.44 -34.98 -66.66
CA LEU A 543 -49.14 -34.47 -67.11
C LEU A 543 -48.11 -35.61 -67.11
N ARG A 544 -47.25 -35.66 -68.14
CA ARG A 544 -46.20 -36.67 -68.23
C ARG A 544 -45.06 -36.37 -67.26
N ILE A 545 -44.71 -37.33 -66.41
CA ILE A 545 -43.58 -37.23 -65.49
C ILE A 545 -42.28 -37.43 -66.27
N VAL A 546 -41.44 -36.39 -66.32
CA VAL A 546 -40.15 -36.40 -67.05
C VAL A 546 -38.92 -36.57 -66.14
N GLY A 547 -39.12 -36.50 -64.83
CA GLY A 547 -38.06 -36.73 -63.85
C GLY A 547 -38.53 -36.49 -62.41
N GLU A 548 -37.60 -36.73 -61.49
CA GLU A 548 -37.75 -36.45 -60.06
C GLU A 548 -36.59 -35.55 -59.63
N VAL A 549 -36.86 -34.59 -58.74
CA VAL A 549 -35.86 -33.67 -58.19
C VAL A 549 -35.96 -33.69 -56.67
N ALA A 550 -34.93 -34.24 -56.03
CA ALA A 550 -34.76 -34.20 -54.59
C ALA A 550 -34.01 -32.93 -54.15
N ALA A 551 -34.06 -32.61 -52.85
CA ALA A 551 -33.30 -31.51 -52.30
C ALA A 551 -31.79 -31.77 -52.42
N GLY A 552 -31.07 -30.88 -53.10
CA GLY A 552 -29.64 -31.02 -53.40
C GLY A 552 -29.33 -31.40 -54.84
N ASP A 553 -30.33 -31.81 -55.62
CA ASP A 553 -30.14 -32.14 -57.04
C ASP A 553 -29.98 -30.90 -57.92
N ASP A 554 -29.24 -31.05 -59.02
CA ASP A 554 -29.19 -30.09 -60.12
C ASP A 554 -29.86 -30.73 -61.35
N PRO A 555 -31.14 -30.43 -61.63
CA PRO A 555 -31.88 -31.10 -62.69
C PRO A 555 -31.30 -30.74 -64.06
N GLY A 556 -30.74 -31.75 -64.75
CA GLY A 556 -30.20 -31.63 -66.11
C GLY A 556 -31.25 -31.71 -67.22
N PHE A 557 -32.53 -31.54 -66.89
CA PHE A 557 -33.66 -31.64 -67.81
C PHE A 557 -34.61 -30.44 -67.64
N ARG A 558 -35.47 -30.24 -68.64
CA ARG A 558 -36.47 -29.17 -68.70
C ARG A 558 -37.88 -29.77 -68.55
N VAL A 559 -38.79 -29.00 -67.98
CA VAL A 559 -40.24 -29.29 -67.95
C VAL A 559 -40.92 -28.38 -68.96
N ASP A 560 -41.45 -28.96 -70.03
CA ASP A 560 -42.22 -28.25 -71.05
C ASP A 560 -43.74 -28.35 -70.79
N PRO A 561 -44.59 -27.56 -71.48
CA PRO A 561 -46.04 -27.65 -71.30
C PRO A 561 -46.59 -29.07 -71.54
N GLY A 562 -47.46 -29.54 -70.64
CA GLY A 562 -47.97 -30.92 -70.62
C GLY A 562 -47.10 -31.91 -69.84
N GLU A 563 -45.98 -31.46 -69.28
CA GLU A 563 -45.06 -32.27 -68.48
C GLU A 563 -45.05 -31.84 -67.01
N ALA A 564 -44.56 -32.74 -66.16
CA ALA A 564 -44.38 -32.54 -64.74
C ALA A 564 -43.05 -33.17 -64.29
N ALA A 565 -42.41 -32.60 -63.27
CA ALA A 565 -41.32 -33.25 -62.57
C ALA A 565 -41.68 -33.39 -61.10
N ARG A 566 -41.59 -34.59 -60.55
CA ARG A 566 -41.83 -34.79 -59.12
C ARG A 566 -40.77 -34.01 -58.35
N ILE A 567 -41.18 -33.21 -57.37
CA ILE A 567 -40.29 -32.27 -56.68
C ILE A 567 -40.53 -32.31 -55.19
N MET A 568 -39.44 -32.38 -54.43
CA MET A 568 -39.47 -32.33 -52.97
C MET A 568 -39.28 -30.89 -52.47
N THR A 569 -39.72 -30.62 -51.25
CA THR A 569 -39.56 -29.33 -50.58
C THR A 569 -38.08 -28.96 -50.49
N GLY A 570 -37.74 -27.75 -50.93
CA GLY A 570 -36.37 -27.23 -50.98
C GLY A 570 -35.59 -27.58 -52.24
N ALA A 571 -36.10 -28.45 -53.13
CA ALA A 571 -35.45 -28.81 -54.38
C ALA A 571 -35.48 -27.67 -55.41
N LYS A 572 -34.45 -27.60 -56.25
CA LYS A 572 -34.30 -26.61 -57.31
C LYS A 572 -35.37 -26.82 -58.38
N LEU A 573 -36.02 -25.74 -58.80
CA LEU A 573 -37.01 -25.81 -59.87
C LEU A 573 -36.31 -26.15 -61.20
N PRO A 574 -36.74 -27.20 -61.94
CA PRO A 574 -36.23 -27.48 -63.28
C PRO A 574 -36.43 -26.31 -64.23
N GLU A 575 -35.60 -26.25 -65.28
CA GLU A 575 -35.81 -25.28 -66.34
C GLU A 575 -37.21 -25.46 -66.95
N GLY A 576 -37.89 -24.37 -67.30
CA GLY A 576 -39.22 -24.42 -67.93
C GLY A 576 -40.40 -24.44 -66.96
N ALA A 577 -40.28 -25.07 -65.80
CA ALA A 577 -41.31 -25.02 -64.76
C ALA A 577 -41.39 -23.62 -64.11
N ASP A 578 -42.61 -23.19 -63.73
CA ASP A 578 -42.86 -21.88 -63.11
C ASP A 578 -43.76 -21.93 -61.87
N SER A 579 -44.24 -23.12 -61.49
CA SER A 579 -45.08 -23.40 -60.33
C SER A 579 -44.92 -24.83 -59.83
N VAL A 580 -45.41 -25.08 -58.62
CA VAL A 580 -45.56 -26.43 -58.06
C VAL A 580 -47.03 -26.68 -57.69
N ILE A 581 -47.57 -27.83 -58.09
CA ILE A 581 -48.83 -28.37 -57.56
C ILE A 581 -48.53 -29.31 -56.40
N ALA A 582 -49.24 -29.16 -55.28
CA ALA A 582 -49.01 -29.96 -54.08
C ALA A 582 -49.41 -31.42 -54.31
N VAL A 583 -48.71 -32.36 -53.68
CA VAL A 583 -48.99 -33.79 -53.84
C VAL A 583 -50.44 -34.15 -53.47
N GLU A 584 -51.02 -33.45 -52.50
CA GLU A 584 -52.40 -33.61 -52.04
C GLU A 584 -53.44 -33.27 -53.11
N ASP A 585 -53.08 -32.42 -54.07
CA ASP A 585 -53.90 -32.05 -55.22
C ASP A 585 -53.66 -32.97 -56.43
N THR A 586 -53.01 -34.13 -56.22
CA THR A 586 -52.70 -35.13 -57.27
C THR A 586 -53.06 -36.56 -56.85
N ASP A 587 -52.85 -37.53 -57.74
CA ASP A 587 -52.91 -38.96 -57.42
C ASP A 587 -51.58 -39.54 -56.86
N GLY A 588 -50.51 -38.74 -56.80
CA GLY A 588 -49.22 -39.13 -56.23
C GLY A 588 -48.40 -40.10 -57.09
N ALA A 589 -48.64 -40.17 -58.40
CA ALA A 589 -47.91 -41.05 -59.32
C ALA A 589 -46.38 -40.83 -59.29
N ALA A 590 -45.60 -41.91 -59.17
CA ALA A 590 -44.13 -41.84 -59.12
C ALA A 590 -43.48 -41.76 -60.52
N GLU A 591 -44.12 -42.33 -61.54
CA GLU A 591 -43.65 -42.41 -62.92
C GLU A 591 -44.85 -42.45 -63.90
N GLY A 592 -44.60 -42.20 -65.19
CA GLY A 592 -45.67 -42.21 -66.19
C GLY A 592 -46.40 -40.87 -66.28
N GLU A 593 -47.69 -40.83 -65.93
CA GLU A 593 -48.52 -39.62 -65.91
C GLU A 593 -49.04 -39.38 -64.49
N VAL A 594 -49.03 -38.12 -64.04
CA VAL A 594 -49.67 -37.70 -62.79
C VAL A 594 -51.03 -37.08 -63.09
N GLU A 595 -52.06 -37.48 -62.33
CA GLU A 595 -53.39 -36.86 -62.39
C GLU A 595 -53.43 -35.66 -61.43
N CYS A 596 -53.59 -34.46 -61.99
CA CYS A 596 -53.65 -33.19 -61.26
C CYS A 596 -55.11 -32.71 -61.12
N ARG A 597 -55.55 -32.45 -59.89
CA ARG A 597 -56.95 -32.17 -59.54
C ARG A 597 -57.22 -30.70 -59.23
N ALA A 598 -56.19 -29.84 -59.24
CA ALA A 598 -56.33 -28.41 -58.99
C ALA A 598 -55.48 -27.59 -59.96
N ALA A 599 -55.99 -26.43 -60.36
CA ALA A 599 -55.20 -25.45 -61.08
C ALA A 599 -54.28 -24.68 -60.13
N VAL A 600 -53.11 -24.28 -60.61
CA VAL A 600 -52.16 -23.44 -59.86
C VAL A 600 -51.84 -22.16 -60.64
N ARG A 601 -51.72 -21.04 -59.93
CA ARG A 601 -51.21 -19.80 -60.53
C ARG A 601 -49.69 -19.86 -60.69
N ARG A 602 -49.13 -19.13 -61.64
CA ARG A 602 -47.66 -18.93 -61.76
C ARG A 602 -47.03 -18.50 -60.43
N GLY A 603 -45.88 -19.09 -60.10
CA GLY A 603 -45.13 -18.86 -58.86
C GLY A 603 -45.76 -19.48 -57.61
N ARG A 604 -46.80 -20.32 -57.74
CA ARG A 604 -47.40 -20.98 -56.57
C ARG A 604 -46.42 -22.01 -56.00
N PHE A 605 -46.21 -21.91 -54.68
CA PHE A 605 -45.27 -22.75 -53.93
C PHE A 605 -43.82 -22.69 -54.45
N VAL A 606 -43.45 -21.61 -55.15
CA VAL A 606 -42.07 -21.32 -55.54
C VAL A 606 -41.54 -20.21 -54.63
N ARG A 607 -40.38 -20.43 -54.02
CA ARG A 607 -39.61 -19.39 -53.33
C ARG A 607 -38.56 -18.85 -54.31
N PRO A 608 -38.68 -17.60 -54.79
CA PRO A 608 -37.71 -17.03 -55.71
C PRO A 608 -36.32 -16.93 -55.11
N ARG A 609 -35.30 -17.04 -55.97
CA ARG A 609 -33.91 -16.78 -55.63
C ARG A 609 -33.75 -15.40 -54.98
N GLY A 610 -33.16 -15.39 -53.79
CA GLY A 610 -32.89 -14.16 -53.04
C GLY A 610 -34.11 -13.49 -52.41
N GLU A 611 -35.24 -14.19 -52.29
CA GLU A 611 -36.45 -13.69 -51.63
C GLU A 611 -36.21 -13.28 -50.17
N ASP A 612 -35.42 -14.05 -49.42
CA ASP A 612 -35.06 -13.75 -48.02
C ASP A 612 -33.88 -12.76 -47.97
N VAL A 613 -32.79 -13.09 -48.67
CA VAL A 613 -31.59 -12.25 -48.73
C VAL A 613 -31.03 -12.21 -50.14
N ALA A 614 -30.90 -11.00 -50.69
CA ALA A 614 -30.19 -10.77 -51.93
C ALA A 614 -28.66 -10.71 -51.72
N ALA A 615 -27.90 -11.28 -52.66
CA ALA A 615 -26.45 -11.16 -52.68
C ALA A 615 -26.02 -9.68 -52.68
N GLY A 616 -25.06 -9.34 -51.83
CA GLY A 616 -24.60 -7.97 -51.61
C GLY A 616 -25.37 -7.14 -50.59
N ALA A 617 -26.55 -7.59 -50.13
CA ALA A 617 -27.28 -6.94 -49.03
C ALA A 617 -26.49 -7.01 -47.72
N VAL A 618 -26.58 -5.97 -46.89
CA VAL A 618 -26.01 -6.00 -45.52
C VAL A 618 -26.91 -6.88 -44.66
N VAL A 619 -26.34 -7.95 -44.12
CA VAL A 619 -27.07 -8.95 -43.30
C VAL A 619 -26.79 -8.82 -41.82
N VAL A 620 -25.66 -8.20 -41.46
CA VAL A 620 -25.28 -7.89 -40.08
C VAL A 620 -24.54 -6.56 -40.10
N SER A 621 -24.97 -5.61 -39.27
CA SER A 621 -24.36 -4.27 -39.21
C SER A 621 -23.15 -4.25 -38.29
N ALA A 622 -22.21 -3.36 -38.56
CA ALA A 622 -21.12 -3.06 -37.63
C ALA A 622 -21.68 -2.64 -36.25
N GLY A 623 -21.10 -3.20 -35.17
CA GLY A 623 -21.53 -2.95 -33.80
C GLY A 623 -22.56 -3.93 -33.24
N GLU A 624 -23.10 -4.84 -34.05
CA GLU A 624 -23.99 -5.90 -33.56
C GLU A 624 -23.21 -7.00 -32.82
N ILE A 625 -23.84 -7.57 -31.78
CA ILE A 625 -23.30 -8.71 -31.04
C ILE A 625 -23.64 -9.99 -31.80
N VAL A 626 -22.64 -10.83 -32.03
CA VAL A 626 -22.83 -12.13 -32.67
C VAL A 626 -23.58 -13.07 -31.72
N GLY A 627 -24.83 -13.36 -32.04
CA GLY A 627 -25.64 -14.39 -31.38
C GLY A 627 -25.84 -15.63 -32.25
N PRO A 628 -26.54 -16.67 -31.73
CA PRO A 628 -26.80 -17.89 -32.48
C PRO A 628 -27.50 -17.66 -33.82
N ARG A 629 -28.44 -16.70 -33.85
CA ARG A 629 -29.18 -16.30 -35.07
C ARG A 629 -28.28 -15.63 -36.10
N THR A 630 -27.36 -14.77 -35.64
CA THR A 630 -26.36 -14.11 -36.48
C THR A 630 -25.42 -15.13 -37.12
N ILE A 631 -24.95 -16.11 -36.34
CA ILE A 631 -24.10 -17.21 -36.83
C ILE A 631 -24.81 -17.99 -37.94
N ALA A 632 -26.07 -18.38 -37.72
CA ALA A 632 -26.86 -19.12 -38.71
C ALA A 632 -27.03 -18.32 -40.02
N LEU A 633 -27.36 -17.04 -39.92
CA LEU A 633 -27.52 -16.15 -41.08
C LEU A 633 -26.21 -16.00 -41.86
N LEU A 634 -25.09 -15.75 -41.17
CA LEU A 634 -23.78 -15.60 -41.79
C LEU A 634 -23.32 -16.88 -42.50
N ALA A 635 -23.54 -18.04 -41.87
CA ALA A 635 -23.24 -19.34 -42.47
C ALA A 635 -24.05 -19.58 -43.74
N ALA A 636 -25.37 -19.35 -43.68
CA ALA A 636 -26.25 -19.44 -44.85
C ALA A 636 -25.81 -18.49 -45.97
N CYS A 637 -25.38 -17.28 -45.62
CA CYS A 637 -24.84 -16.28 -46.55
C CYS A 637 -23.44 -16.58 -47.11
N GLY A 638 -22.83 -17.73 -46.78
CA GLY A 638 -21.54 -18.18 -47.33
C GLY A 638 -20.30 -17.67 -46.58
N HIS A 639 -20.45 -17.27 -45.32
CA HIS A 639 -19.31 -16.86 -44.49
C HIS A 639 -18.86 -17.99 -43.57
N ALA A 640 -17.55 -18.29 -43.58
CA ALA A 640 -16.92 -19.19 -42.61
C ALA A 640 -16.32 -18.42 -41.42
N THR A 641 -16.01 -17.14 -41.63
CA THR A 641 -15.45 -16.22 -40.63
C THR A 641 -16.19 -14.90 -40.67
N VAL A 642 -16.15 -14.17 -39.56
CA VAL A 642 -16.67 -12.81 -39.43
C VAL A 642 -15.62 -11.92 -38.79
N GLU A 643 -15.46 -10.71 -39.31
CA GLU A 643 -14.55 -9.75 -38.69
C GLU A 643 -15.20 -9.11 -37.48
N VAL A 644 -14.58 -9.31 -36.31
CA VAL A 644 -15.09 -8.89 -35.01
C VAL A 644 -13.99 -8.23 -34.20
N HIS A 645 -14.37 -7.42 -33.22
CA HIS A 645 -13.45 -7.01 -32.16
C HIS A 645 -13.03 -8.24 -31.37
N ARG A 646 -11.71 -8.44 -31.24
CA ARG A 646 -11.17 -9.62 -30.55
C ARG A 646 -11.57 -9.62 -29.09
N ARG A 647 -11.63 -10.83 -28.54
CA ARG A 647 -11.74 -11.05 -27.11
C ARG A 647 -10.44 -10.59 -26.43
N PRO A 648 -10.48 -9.67 -25.45
CA PRO A 648 -9.27 -9.27 -24.73
C PRO A 648 -8.75 -10.45 -23.89
N HIS A 649 -7.43 -10.59 -23.82
CA HIS A 649 -6.74 -11.51 -22.94
C HIS A 649 -6.36 -10.83 -21.61
N VAL A 650 -6.86 -11.35 -20.50
CA VAL A 650 -6.64 -10.82 -19.15
C VAL A 650 -5.65 -11.69 -18.41
N VAL A 651 -4.57 -11.11 -17.89
CA VAL A 651 -3.67 -11.81 -16.97
C VAL A 651 -3.94 -11.33 -15.56
N VAL A 652 -4.25 -12.27 -14.66
CA VAL A 652 -4.45 -11.99 -13.23
C VAL A 652 -3.19 -12.38 -12.47
N LEU A 653 -2.65 -11.41 -11.74
CA LEU A 653 -1.49 -11.52 -10.87
C LEU A 653 -1.90 -11.28 -9.42
N SER A 654 -1.34 -12.06 -8.51
CA SER A 654 -1.51 -11.87 -7.08
C SER A 654 -0.15 -11.71 -6.43
N THR A 655 -0.09 -10.86 -5.41
CA THR A 655 1.13 -10.51 -4.69
C THR A 655 0.87 -10.63 -3.20
N GLY A 656 1.72 -11.39 -2.50
CA GLY A 656 1.68 -11.53 -1.04
C GLY A 656 2.35 -12.82 -0.59
N ASP A 657 3.32 -12.73 0.31
CA ASP A 657 4.04 -13.87 0.89
C ASP A 657 3.12 -14.81 1.69
N GLU A 658 1.97 -14.29 2.13
CA GLU A 658 0.94 -15.08 2.78
C GLU A 658 0.18 -15.98 1.80
N LEU A 659 0.24 -15.73 0.48
CA LEU A 659 -0.62 -16.37 -0.49
C LEU A 659 -0.06 -17.71 -0.98
N VAL A 660 -0.90 -18.74 -0.90
CA VAL A 660 -0.62 -20.09 -1.40
C VAL A 660 -1.72 -20.48 -2.40
N ALA A 661 -1.35 -21.22 -3.45
CA ALA A 661 -2.32 -21.66 -4.45
C ALA A 661 -3.42 -22.54 -3.82
N PRO A 662 -4.69 -22.45 -4.28
CA PRO A 662 -5.74 -23.34 -3.82
C PRO A 662 -5.39 -24.82 -4.07
N GLY A 663 -5.43 -25.64 -3.00
CA GLY A 663 -5.13 -27.07 -3.05
C GLY A 663 -3.79 -27.46 -2.40
N ASP A 664 -2.87 -26.52 -2.23
CA ASP A 664 -1.59 -26.75 -1.55
C ASP A 664 -1.72 -26.60 -0.02
N PRO A 665 -0.90 -27.29 0.80
CA PRO A 665 -0.98 -27.17 2.25
C PRO A 665 -0.56 -25.77 2.73
N LEU A 666 -1.30 -25.20 3.68
CA LEU A 666 -0.96 -23.91 4.30
C LEU A 666 0.11 -24.07 5.39
N GLY A 667 1.17 -23.27 5.31
CA GLY A 667 2.10 -23.04 6.42
C GLY A 667 1.58 -22.01 7.42
N PRO A 668 2.33 -21.76 8.50
CA PRO A 668 1.99 -20.71 9.47
C PRO A 668 1.85 -19.34 8.77
N ALA A 669 0.79 -18.59 9.12
CA ALA A 669 0.46 -17.27 8.57
C ALA A 669 0.17 -17.21 7.05
N GLN A 670 -0.02 -18.35 6.39
CA GLN A 670 -0.43 -18.42 4.99
C GLN A 670 -1.95 -18.61 4.83
N ILE A 671 -2.49 -18.13 3.72
CA ILE A 671 -3.88 -18.27 3.29
C ILE A 671 -3.95 -18.62 1.81
N HIS A 672 -5.07 -19.17 1.36
CA HIS A 672 -5.26 -19.47 -0.06
C HIS A 672 -5.58 -18.23 -0.89
N ASP A 673 -4.99 -18.14 -2.08
CA ASP A 673 -5.30 -17.11 -3.06
C ASP A 673 -6.68 -17.33 -3.70
N SER A 674 -7.70 -16.79 -3.03
CA SER A 674 -9.08 -16.77 -3.52
C SER A 674 -9.34 -15.64 -4.53
N ASN A 675 -8.53 -14.57 -4.52
CA ASN A 675 -8.78 -13.40 -5.37
C ASN A 675 -8.45 -13.69 -6.82
N SER A 676 -7.31 -14.34 -7.10
CA SER A 676 -6.95 -14.70 -8.49
C SER A 676 -8.01 -15.56 -9.15
N SER A 677 -8.49 -16.57 -8.45
CA SER A 677 -9.54 -17.47 -8.93
C SER A 677 -10.86 -16.73 -9.20
N MET A 678 -11.24 -15.83 -8.29
CA MET A 678 -12.45 -15.02 -8.42
C MET A 678 -12.37 -14.01 -9.58
N LEU A 679 -11.25 -13.28 -9.70
CA LEU A 679 -11.03 -12.28 -10.76
C LEU A 679 -10.93 -12.92 -12.14
N TRP A 680 -10.27 -14.07 -12.24
CA TRP A 680 -10.25 -14.89 -13.45
C TRP A 680 -11.67 -15.27 -13.89
N ALA A 681 -12.48 -15.82 -12.97
CA ALA A 681 -13.86 -16.21 -13.27
C ALA A 681 -14.73 -15.00 -13.68
N ALA A 682 -14.54 -13.87 -13.00
CA ALA A 682 -15.26 -12.63 -13.29
C ALA A 682 -14.91 -12.06 -14.67
N ALA A 683 -13.63 -12.13 -15.09
CA ALA A 683 -13.16 -11.74 -16.41
C ALA A 683 -13.73 -12.63 -17.52
N VAL A 684 -13.73 -13.95 -17.33
CA VAL A 684 -14.35 -14.91 -18.26
C VAL A 684 -15.86 -14.65 -18.39
N ALA A 685 -16.55 -14.45 -17.26
CA ALA A 685 -17.97 -14.10 -17.24
C ALA A 685 -18.26 -12.72 -17.86
N ALA A 686 -17.28 -11.82 -17.94
CA ALA A 686 -17.38 -10.55 -18.65
C ALA A 686 -17.19 -10.69 -20.17
N GLY A 687 -16.82 -11.88 -20.67
CA GLY A 687 -16.61 -12.18 -22.08
C GLY A 687 -15.14 -12.19 -22.51
N ALA A 688 -14.20 -11.92 -21.61
CA ALA A 688 -12.76 -11.97 -21.88
C ALA A 688 -12.21 -13.41 -21.87
N SER A 689 -10.98 -13.60 -22.34
CA SER A 689 -10.18 -14.77 -21.98
C SER A 689 -9.30 -14.39 -20.80
N ALA A 690 -8.99 -15.32 -19.90
CA ALA A 690 -8.17 -15.01 -18.74
C ALA A 690 -7.23 -16.16 -18.36
N GLU A 691 -6.08 -15.81 -17.81
CA GLU A 691 -5.16 -16.74 -17.14
C GLU A 691 -4.69 -16.20 -15.79
N ILE A 692 -4.26 -17.09 -14.90
CA ILE A 692 -3.68 -16.77 -13.60
C ILE A 692 -2.18 -16.99 -13.69
N ARG A 693 -1.40 -16.01 -13.25
CA ARG A 693 0.05 -16.09 -13.09
C ARG A 693 0.39 -15.81 -11.64
N THR A 694 1.23 -16.66 -11.05
CA THR A 694 1.73 -16.48 -9.69
C THR A 694 3.01 -15.65 -9.74
N ALA A 695 3.04 -14.51 -9.05
CA ALA A 695 4.28 -13.82 -8.72
C ALA A 695 4.69 -14.31 -7.33
N VAL A 696 5.76 -15.10 -7.25
CA VAL A 696 6.28 -15.62 -5.98
C VAL A 696 7.55 -14.86 -5.67
N GLY A 697 7.46 -13.84 -4.81
CA GLY A 697 8.58 -13.03 -4.34
C GLY A 697 8.26 -11.54 -4.16
N ASP A 698 8.82 -10.92 -3.13
CA ASP A 698 8.50 -9.56 -2.66
C ASP A 698 9.60 -8.54 -2.99
N THR A 699 10.41 -8.82 -4.02
CA THR A 699 11.39 -7.86 -4.55
C THR A 699 10.77 -7.02 -5.68
N ASP A 700 11.20 -5.76 -5.79
CA ASP A 700 10.87 -4.90 -6.94
C ASP A 700 11.24 -5.62 -8.26
N GLU A 701 12.33 -6.41 -8.27
CA GLU A 701 12.82 -7.10 -9.45
C GLU A 701 11.91 -8.26 -9.91
N GLU A 702 11.47 -9.14 -9.01
CA GLU A 702 10.66 -10.32 -9.37
C GLU A 702 9.28 -9.94 -9.92
N LEU A 703 8.63 -8.93 -9.34
CA LEU A 703 7.35 -8.43 -9.88
C LEU A 703 7.54 -7.81 -11.26
N LEU A 704 8.58 -7.01 -11.46
CA LEU A 704 8.86 -6.37 -12.75
C LEU A 704 9.22 -7.39 -13.83
N GLU A 705 9.99 -8.43 -13.51
CA GLU A 705 10.28 -9.54 -14.43
C GLU A 705 8.99 -10.23 -14.92
N VAL A 706 8.08 -10.56 -14.01
CA VAL A 706 6.79 -11.16 -14.39
C VAL A 706 5.95 -10.19 -15.21
N LEU A 707 5.95 -8.89 -14.87
CA LEU A 707 5.22 -7.86 -15.64
C LEU A 707 5.77 -7.71 -17.07
N ASP A 708 7.09 -7.73 -17.24
CA ASP A 708 7.75 -7.68 -18.55
C ASP A 708 7.44 -8.92 -19.41
N GLU A 709 7.29 -10.09 -18.79
CA GLU A 709 6.83 -11.28 -19.51
C GLU A 709 5.36 -11.16 -19.93
N VAL A 710 4.48 -10.76 -19.00
CA VAL A 710 3.02 -10.78 -19.26
C VAL A 710 2.56 -9.64 -20.17
N VAL A 711 3.27 -8.50 -20.21
CA VAL A 711 2.94 -7.38 -21.10
C VAL A 711 3.10 -7.75 -22.58
N GLY A 712 3.86 -8.80 -22.90
CA GLY A 712 3.98 -9.36 -24.25
C GLY A 712 2.71 -10.08 -24.74
N VAL A 713 1.90 -10.63 -23.82
CA VAL A 713 0.76 -11.51 -24.16
C VAL A 713 -0.60 -10.99 -23.68
N ALA A 714 -0.62 -10.14 -22.65
CA ALA A 714 -1.85 -9.61 -22.06
C ALA A 714 -2.42 -8.43 -22.87
N ASP A 715 -3.75 -8.33 -22.96
CA ASP A 715 -4.46 -7.10 -23.35
C ASP A 715 -4.90 -6.27 -22.13
N VAL A 716 -5.01 -6.91 -20.96
CA VAL A 716 -5.30 -6.26 -19.67
C VAL A 716 -4.57 -7.05 -18.57
N ILE A 717 -3.97 -6.34 -17.62
CA ILE A 717 -3.37 -6.93 -16.43
C ILE A 717 -4.21 -6.53 -15.21
N ILE A 718 -4.49 -7.48 -14.32
CA ILE A 718 -5.15 -7.23 -13.05
C ILE A 718 -4.24 -7.72 -11.94
N THR A 719 -3.83 -6.84 -11.03
CA THR A 719 -3.14 -7.23 -9.81
C THR A 719 -4.12 -7.19 -8.62
N SER A 720 -3.96 -8.11 -7.68
CA SER A 720 -4.71 -8.14 -6.42
C SER A 720 -3.74 -8.23 -5.24
N GLY A 721 -3.84 -7.27 -4.31
CA GLY A 721 -2.85 -7.10 -3.25
C GLY A 721 -1.99 -5.86 -3.52
N GLY A 722 -1.29 -5.35 -2.51
CA GLY A 722 -0.32 -4.25 -2.72
C GLY A 722 -0.88 -2.93 -3.29
N VAL A 723 -2.05 -2.46 -2.83
CA VAL A 723 -2.58 -1.12 -3.24
C VAL A 723 -3.04 -0.23 -2.07
N SER A 724 -2.90 -0.71 -0.84
CA SER A 724 -3.45 -0.07 0.36
C SER A 724 -2.54 1.06 0.88
N MET A 725 -2.97 1.78 1.92
CA MET A 725 -2.20 2.88 2.54
C MET A 725 -1.11 2.36 3.50
N GLY A 726 -0.46 1.23 3.18
CA GLY A 726 0.76 0.72 3.81
C GLY A 726 2.00 1.45 3.27
N ALA A 727 3.13 1.50 3.99
CA ALA A 727 4.41 2.03 3.44
C ALA A 727 5.45 0.92 3.30
N TYR A 728 4.92 -0.29 3.14
CA TYR A 728 5.57 -1.42 2.50
C TYR A 728 4.62 -1.85 1.41
N ASP A 729 4.36 -0.94 0.49
CA ASP A 729 3.63 -1.29 -0.71
C ASP A 729 4.64 -1.26 -1.85
N VAL A 730 5.55 -2.25 -1.79
CA VAL A 730 6.67 -2.46 -2.73
C VAL A 730 6.09 -2.51 -4.16
N VAL A 731 5.00 -3.27 -4.31
CA VAL A 731 4.15 -3.35 -5.51
C VAL A 731 3.68 -1.97 -5.98
N LYS A 732 3.10 -1.15 -5.10
CA LYS A 732 2.65 0.21 -5.46
C LYS A 732 3.79 1.15 -5.84
N SER A 733 4.96 1.03 -5.22
CA SER A 733 6.15 1.80 -5.56
C SER A 733 6.70 1.39 -6.93
N ALA A 734 6.86 0.10 -7.19
CA ALA A 734 7.29 -0.44 -8.49
C ALA A 734 6.31 -0.04 -9.60
N LEU A 735 5.00 -0.27 -9.40
CA LEU A 735 3.97 0.08 -10.37
C LEU A 735 3.87 1.60 -10.61
N ARG A 736 4.12 2.46 -9.61
CA ARG A 736 4.16 3.92 -9.82
C ARG A 736 5.30 4.34 -10.75
N ARG A 737 6.46 3.70 -10.67
CA ARG A 737 7.60 3.95 -11.58
C ARG A 737 7.24 3.57 -13.01
N GLU A 738 6.41 2.55 -13.19
CA GLU A 738 5.86 2.11 -14.48
C GLU A 738 4.64 2.92 -14.96
N GLY A 739 4.31 4.04 -14.31
CA GLY A 739 3.23 4.94 -14.75
C GLY A 739 1.82 4.55 -14.29
N ILE A 740 1.69 3.73 -13.25
CA ILE A 740 0.40 3.40 -12.64
C ILE A 740 0.01 4.45 -11.57
N ASP A 741 -1.12 5.13 -11.78
CA ASP A 741 -1.69 6.11 -10.84
C ASP A 741 -2.49 5.40 -9.74
N PHE A 742 -2.32 5.82 -8.49
CA PHE A 742 -3.04 5.26 -7.35
C PHE A 742 -3.84 6.34 -6.63
N VAL A 743 -5.15 6.21 -6.64
CA VAL A 743 -6.09 7.19 -6.11
C VAL A 743 -6.98 6.63 -5.02
N LYS A 744 -7.56 7.54 -4.23
CA LYS A 744 -8.67 7.24 -3.32
C LYS A 744 -9.98 7.49 -4.07
N VAL A 745 -10.86 6.51 -4.08
CA VAL A 745 -12.22 6.61 -4.61
C VAL A 745 -13.22 6.64 -3.46
N ALA A 746 -14.24 7.49 -3.58
CA ALA A 746 -15.30 7.69 -2.59
C ALA A 746 -16.27 6.50 -2.60
N MET A 747 -15.78 5.30 -2.31
CA MET A 747 -16.58 4.07 -2.29
C MET A 747 -16.26 3.18 -1.10
N GLN A 748 -17.22 2.33 -0.76
CA GLN A 748 -17.06 1.26 0.22
C GLN A 748 -17.75 -0.02 -0.26
N PRO A 749 -17.08 -1.18 -0.26
CA PRO A 749 -15.63 -1.36 -0.11
C PRO A 749 -14.88 -0.86 -1.36
N GLY A 750 -13.54 -0.83 -1.33
CA GLY A 750 -12.74 -0.46 -2.51
C GLY A 750 -12.17 0.97 -2.55
N LYS A 751 -11.90 1.59 -1.39
CA LYS A 751 -11.38 2.97 -1.33
C LYS A 751 -10.07 3.19 -2.14
N PRO A 752 -9.01 2.39 -2.02
CA PRO A 752 -7.82 2.56 -2.87
C PRO A 752 -8.01 1.87 -4.22
N GLN A 753 -7.63 2.53 -5.31
CA GLN A 753 -7.59 1.94 -6.66
C GLN A 753 -6.28 2.33 -7.35
N GLY A 754 -5.68 1.42 -8.11
CA GLY A 754 -4.58 1.71 -9.02
C GLY A 754 -4.97 1.48 -10.48
N PHE A 755 -4.60 2.39 -11.37
CA PHE A 755 -4.84 2.26 -12.81
C PHE A 755 -3.77 3.00 -13.61
N GLY A 756 -3.29 2.39 -14.70
CA GLY A 756 -2.38 2.99 -15.66
C GLY A 756 -2.12 2.07 -16.83
N HIS A 757 -1.07 2.33 -17.60
CA HIS A 757 -0.67 1.49 -18.74
C HIS A 757 0.80 1.12 -18.63
N LEU A 758 1.09 -0.15 -18.87
CA LEU A 758 2.45 -0.63 -19.09
C LEU A 758 2.78 -0.55 -20.58
N THR A 759 4.05 -0.35 -20.91
CA THR A 759 4.52 -0.31 -22.30
C THR A 759 5.02 -1.69 -22.71
N GLY A 760 4.25 -2.40 -23.52
CA GLY A 760 4.63 -3.69 -24.09
C GLY A 760 5.48 -3.57 -25.36
N PRO A 761 5.80 -4.71 -26.00
CA PRO A 761 6.53 -4.74 -27.25
C PRO A 761 5.92 -3.82 -28.31
N GLU A 762 6.78 -3.19 -29.11
CA GLU A 762 6.39 -2.24 -30.17
C GLU A 762 5.65 -1.00 -29.66
N GLY A 763 5.76 -0.67 -28.37
CA GLY A 763 5.14 0.51 -27.76
C GLY A 763 3.65 0.34 -27.46
N ARG A 764 3.12 -0.89 -27.47
CA ARG A 764 1.72 -1.18 -27.18
C ARG A 764 1.41 -0.88 -25.71
N LEU A 765 0.43 -0.01 -25.46
CA LEU A 765 -0.03 0.30 -24.11
C LEU A 765 -0.98 -0.80 -23.59
N VAL A 766 -0.62 -1.45 -22.49
CA VAL A 766 -1.42 -2.50 -21.84
C VAL A 766 -1.97 -1.96 -20.52
N PRO A 767 -3.31 -1.78 -20.38
CA PRO A 767 -3.90 -1.28 -19.15
C PRO A 767 -3.69 -2.26 -17.99
N LEU A 768 -3.27 -1.72 -16.85
CA LEU A 768 -3.13 -2.44 -15.59
C LEU A 768 -4.09 -1.88 -14.54
N PHE A 769 -4.84 -2.79 -13.91
CA PHE A 769 -5.72 -2.51 -12.77
C PHE A 769 -5.11 -3.09 -11.50
N ALA A 770 -4.79 -2.24 -10.53
CA ALA A 770 -4.30 -2.69 -9.23
C ALA A 770 -5.44 -2.60 -8.21
N LEU A 771 -5.94 -3.76 -7.78
CA LEU A 771 -7.14 -3.90 -6.95
C LEU A 771 -6.82 -4.20 -5.48
N PRO A 772 -7.70 -3.82 -4.52
CA PRO A 772 -7.48 -4.08 -3.10
C PRO A 772 -7.43 -5.56 -2.75
N GLY A 773 -6.47 -5.98 -1.91
CA GLY A 773 -6.27 -7.40 -1.55
C GLY A 773 -7.42 -8.06 -0.75
N ASN A 774 -8.36 -7.30 -0.21
CA ASN A 774 -9.55 -7.90 0.43
C ASN A 774 -10.54 -8.42 -0.63
N PRO A 775 -11.01 -9.68 -0.56
CA PRO A 775 -11.78 -10.29 -1.64
C PRO A 775 -13.01 -9.52 -2.08
N VAL A 776 -13.82 -9.01 -1.14
CA VAL A 776 -15.02 -8.27 -1.52
C VAL A 776 -14.69 -6.91 -2.11
N SER A 777 -13.62 -6.26 -1.62
CA SER A 777 -13.12 -5.02 -2.23
C SER A 777 -12.67 -5.26 -3.66
N SER A 778 -11.89 -6.31 -3.92
CA SER A 778 -11.46 -6.70 -5.27
C SER A 778 -12.65 -7.00 -6.18
N PHE A 779 -13.62 -7.78 -5.72
CA PHE A 779 -14.81 -8.11 -6.50
C PHE A 779 -15.65 -6.88 -6.86
N VAL A 780 -15.94 -6.01 -5.89
CA VAL A 780 -16.69 -4.78 -6.13
C VAL A 780 -15.92 -3.86 -7.08
N SER A 781 -14.61 -3.72 -6.90
CA SER A 781 -13.77 -2.92 -7.81
C SER A 781 -13.77 -3.49 -9.22
N PHE A 782 -13.76 -4.82 -9.38
CA PHE A 782 -13.92 -5.48 -10.67
C PHE A 782 -15.26 -5.14 -11.32
N GLU A 783 -16.38 -5.31 -10.59
CA GLU A 783 -17.72 -5.04 -11.14
C GLU A 783 -17.92 -3.56 -11.51
N VAL A 784 -17.33 -2.65 -10.75
CA VAL A 784 -17.48 -1.19 -10.92
C VAL A 784 -16.52 -0.62 -11.96
N PHE A 785 -15.29 -1.12 -12.07
CA PHE A 785 -14.24 -0.54 -12.93
C PHE A 785 -13.76 -1.44 -14.05
N VAL A 786 -13.38 -2.68 -13.73
CA VAL A 786 -12.76 -3.60 -14.69
C VAL A 786 -13.77 -4.16 -15.69
N ARG A 787 -14.96 -4.59 -15.24
CA ARG A 787 -16.02 -5.09 -16.12
C ARG A 787 -16.43 -4.03 -17.16
N PRO A 788 -16.64 -2.75 -16.79
CA PRO A 788 -16.85 -1.71 -17.79
C PRO A 788 -15.69 -1.51 -18.76
N ALA A 789 -14.45 -1.56 -18.28
CA ALA A 789 -13.26 -1.49 -19.13
C ALA A 789 -13.22 -2.63 -20.16
N LEU A 790 -13.46 -3.87 -19.74
CA LEU A 790 -13.52 -5.03 -20.64
C LEU A 790 -14.64 -4.87 -21.69
N ARG A 791 -15.80 -4.35 -21.29
CA ARG A 791 -16.91 -4.07 -22.22
C ARG A 791 -16.54 -2.97 -23.22
N ARG A 792 -15.87 -1.91 -22.79
CA ARG A 792 -15.34 -0.83 -23.65
C ARG A 792 -14.33 -1.37 -24.66
N LEU A 793 -13.40 -2.23 -24.23
CA LEU A 793 -12.42 -2.91 -25.07
C LEU A 793 -13.09 -3.78 -26.13
N MET A 794 -14.15 -4.51 -25.78
CA MET A 794 -14.94 -5.32 -26.72
C MET A 794 -15.99 -4.52 -27.51
N ARG A 795 -16.08 -3.20 -27.29
CA ARG A 795 -17.07 -2.29 -27.91
C ARG A 795 -18.55 -2.62 -27.60
N LEU A 796 -18.79 -3.22 -26.43
CA LEU A 796 -20.12 -3.55 -25.92
C LEU A 796 -20.77 -2.34 -25.20
N LYS A 797 -22.07 -2.14 -25.41
CA LYS A 797 -22.89 -1.14 -24.71
C LYS A 797 -24.08 -1.77 -23.98
N PRO A 798 -24.57 -1.17 -22.87
CA PRO A 798 -23.90 -0.14 -22.08
C PRO A 798 -22.63 -0.70 -21.42
N GLU A 799 -21.66 0.16 -21.10
CA GLU A 799 -20.39 -0.24 -20.49
C GLU A 799 -20.58 -0.71 -19.05
N LYS A 800 -21.58 -0.21 -18.32
CA LYS A 800 -21.89 -0.64 -16.95
C LYS A 800 -23.07 -1.62 -16.91
N ARG A 801 -23.15 -2.43 -15.84
CA ARG A 801 -24.39 -3.16 -15.51
C ARG A 801 -25.51 -2.16 -15.25
N ARG A 802 -26.73 -2.52 -15.65
CA ARG A 802 -27.92 -1.66 -15.48
C ARG A 802 -28.43 -1.76 -14.04
N LEU A 803 -28.52 -0.61 -13.37
CA LEU A 803 -29.15 -0.49 -12.05
C LEU A 803 -30.65 -0.81 -12.13
N ARG A 804 -31.19 -1.44 -11.08
CA ARG A 804 -32.61 -1.72 -10.89
C ARG A 804 -33.03 -1.16 -9.53
N ALA A 805 -34.19 -0.51 -9.45
CA ALA A 805 -34.75 -0.15 -8.15
C ALA A 805 -35.23 -1.42 -7.41
N ALA A 806 -34.93 -1.52 -6.13
CA ALA A 806 -35.41 -2.54 -5.22
C ALA A 806 -35.76 -1.92 -3.87
N SER A 807 -36.63 -2.57 -3.08
CA SER A 807 -36.95 -2.15 -1.71
C SER A 807 -36.05 -2.91 -0.72
N ILE A 808 -35.36 -2.20 0.17
CA ILE A 808 -34.45 -2.83 1.14
C ILE A 808 -35.24 -3.49 2.27
N THR A 809 -34.92 -4.73 2.65
CA THR A 809 -35.74 -5.47 3.63
C THR A 809 -35.31 -5.28 5.09
N ALA A 810 -34.13 -4.70 5.32
CA ALA A 810 -33.59 -4.39 6.64
C ALA A 810 -32.85 -3.05 6.61
N GLY A 811 -32.81 -2.36 7.76
CA GLY A 811 -32.10 -1.09 7.87
C GLY A 811 -30.58 -1.26 7.71
N VAL A 812 -29.94 -0.31 7.04
CA VAL A 812 -28.49 -0.33 6.76
C VAL A 812 -27.89 1.03 7.10
N ARG A 813 -26.71 1.01 7.71
CA ARG A 813 -25.88 2.21 7.91
C ARG A 813 -24.78 2.27 6.86
N SER A 814 -24.60 3.47 6.30
CA SER A 814 -23.61 3.77 5.27
C SER A 814 -22.71 4.91 5.74
N PRO A 815 -21.39 4.87 5.44
CA PRO A 815 -20.49 5.96 5.79
C PRO A 815 -20.76 7.21 4.95
N GLU A 816 -20.75 8.37 5.60
CA GLU A 816 -20.90 9.67 4.93
C GLU A 816 -19.81 9.92 3.87
N GLY A 817 -20.22 10.49 2.73
CA GLY A 817 -19.33 10.91 1.65
C GLY A 817 -18.76 9.76 0.83
N ARG A 818 -19.36 8.57 0.86
CA ARG A 818 -18.92 7.41 0.07
C ARG A 818 -20.09 6.62 -0.48
N ARG A 819 -19.98 6.19 -1.74
CA ARG A 819 -20.94 5.28 -2.34
C ARG A 819 -20.74 3.88 -1.78
N GLN A 820 -21.72 3.36 -1.06
CA GLN A 820 -21.64 2.02 -0.51
C GLN A 820 -22.19 1.00 -1.50
N PHE A 821 -21.40 -0.01 -1.83
CA PHE A 821 -21.79 -1.20 -2.58
C PHE A 821 -21.93 -2.36 -1.60
N GLY A 822 -23.10 -2.46 -0.97
CA GLY A 822 -23.40 -3.49 -0.01
C GLY A 822 -23.91 -4.75 -0.68
N ARG A 823 -23.69 -5.92 -0.08
CA ARG A 823 -24.09 -7.22 -0.63
C ARG A 823 -25.48 -7.59 -0.18
N ALA A 824 -26.32 -8.06 -1.11
CA ALA A 824 -27.67 -8.54 -0.81
C ALA A 824 -28.04 -9.80 -1.60
N VAL A 825 -29.01 -10.52 -1.04
CA VAL A 825 -29.85 -11.44 -1.79
C VAL A 825 -31.03 -10.62 -2.31
N VAL A 826 -31.08 -10.47 -3.63
CA VAL A 826 -32.15 -9.83 -4.37
C VAL A 826 -33.15 -10.91 -4.80
N SER A 827 -34.42 -10.71 -4.45
CA SER A 827 -35.53 -11.60 -4.82
C SER A 827 -36.72 -10.77 -5.31
N ARG A 828 -37.79 -11.44 -5.74
CA ARG A 828 -39.06 -10.79 -6.09
C ARG A 828 -40.09 -11.01 -5.00
N SER A 829 -40.86 -9.95 -4.69
CA SER A 829 -42.09 -10.08 -3.91
C SER A 829 -43.17 -10.82 -4.72
N PRO A 830 -44.24 -11.30 -4.06
CA PRO A 830 -45.41 -11.86 -4.77
C PRO A 830 -46.04 -10.90 -5.79
N GLU A 831 -45.92 -9.60 -5.56
CA GLU A 831 -46.40 -8.52 -6.43
C GLU A 831 -45.41 -8.16 -7.55
N GLY A 832 -44.23 -8.80 -7.59
CA GLY A 832 -43.22 -8.69 -8.63
C GLY A 832 -42.14 -7.62 -8.39
N GLU A 833 -42.17 -6.93 -7.24
CA GLU A 833 -41.19 -5.92 -6.85
C GLU A 833 -39.86 -6.56 -6.45
N LEU A 834 -38.73 -5.92 -6.79
CA LEU A 834 -37.43 -6.42 -6.33
C LEU A 834 -37.22 -6.06 -4.86
N LEU A 835 -36.80 -7.04 -4.07
CA LEU A 835 -36.48 -6.90 -2.66
C LEU A 835 -34.98 -7.13 -2.47
N ALA A 836 -34.27 -6.20 -1.86
CA ALA A 836 -32.86 -6.33 -1.53
C ALA A 836 -32.70 -6.68 -0.06
N SER A 837 -32.31 -7.93 0.23
CA SER A 837 -32.05 -8.39 1.60
C SER A 837 -30.56 -8.38 1.90
N PRO A 838 -30.05 -7.44 2.72
CA PRO A 838 -28.63 -7.40 3.06
C PRO A 838 -28.16 -8.73 3.67
N VAL A 839 -27.01 -9.22 3.23
CA VAL A 839 -26.37 -10.38 3.87
C VAL A 839 -25.89 -10.02 5.27
N ALA A 840 -25.71 -11.03 6.13
CA ALA A 840 -25.43 -10.85 7.56
C ALA A 840 -24.19 -10.00 7.85
N GLY A 841 -23.13 -10.17 7.06
CA GLY A 841 -21.89 -9.43 7.22
C GLY A 841 -21.53 -8.55 6.02
N GLN A 842 -21.28 -7.27 6.26
CA GLN A 842 -20.84 -6.29 5.24
C GLN A 842 -19.31 -6.05 5.20
N GLY A 843 -18.53 -6.75 6.03
CA GLY A 843 -17.06 -6.66 6.06
C GLY A 843 -16.40 -6.99 4.71
N SER A 844 -15.32 -6.30 4.34
CA SER A 844 -14.68 -6.44 3.02
C SER A 844 -13.95 -7.77 2.78
N HIS A 845 -13.78 -8.59 3.82
CA HIS A 845 -13.10 -9.88 3.79
C HIS A 845 -14.06 -11.09 3.86
N PHE A 846 -15.38 -10.86 3.93
CA PHE A 846 -16.37 -11.92 4.13
C PHE A 846 -16.75 -12.63 2.82
N LEU A 847 -15.91 -13.57 2.39
CA LEU A 847 -16.10 -14.32 1.14
C LEU A 847 -17.35 -15.23 1.16
N ALA A 848 -17.69 -15.81 2.30
CA ALA A 848 -18.88 -16.67 2.44
C ALA A 848 -20.20 -15.89 2.21
N ASP A 849 -20.27 -14.66 2.70
CA ASP A 849 -21.42 -13.77 2.45
C ASP A 849 -21.46 -13.29 1.01
N LEU A 850 -20.31 -13.03 0.39
CA LEU A 850 -20.22 -12.70 -1.03
C LEU A 850 -20.77 -13.85 -1.90
N SER A 851 -20.40 -15.09 -1.61
CA SER A 851 -20.88 -16.27 -2.34
C SER A 851 -22.40 -16.46 -2.26
N ARG A 852 -23.09 -15.87 -1.28
CA ARG A 852 -24.55 -15.95 -1.13
C ARG A 852 -25.28 -14.80 -1.81
N ALA A 853 -24.60 -13.70 -2.11
CA ALA A 853 -25.19 -12.53 -2.70
C ALA A 853 -25.33 -12.70 -4.23
N ASN A 854 -26.51 -12.40 -4.75
CA ASN A 854 -26.77 -12.31 -6.20
C ASN A 854 -26.94 -10.83 -6.66
N GLY A 855 -26.75 -9.88 -5.75
CA GLY A 855 -26.80 -8.45 -6.05
C GLY A 855 -25.98 -7.58 -5.10
N LEU A 856 -25.63 -6.39 -5.59
CA LEU A 856 -25.04 -5.31 -4.79
C LEU A 856 -26.04 -4.16 -4.71
N PHE A 857 -26.48 -3.79 -3.50
CA PHE A 857 -27.25 -2.56 -3.31
C PHE A 857 -26.30 -1.36 -3.21
N VAL A 858 -26.74 -0.24 -3.76
CA VAL A 858 -25.95 0.99 -3.93
C VAL A 858 -26.56 2.08 -3.06
N VAL A 859 -25.86 2.46 -2.00
CA VAL A 859 -26.23 3.62 -1.18
C VAL A 859 -25.44 4.84 -1.69
N PRO A 860 -26.12 5.92 -2.12
CA PRO A 860 -25.49 7.18 -2.51
C PRO A 860 -24.62 7.81 -1.43
N GLU A 861 -23.68 8.66 -1.85
CA GLU A 861 -22.68 9.33 -1.00
C GLU A 861 -23.30 10.24 0.08
N ASP A 862 -24.50 10.76 -0.16
CA ASP A 862 -25.25 11.67 0.71
C ASP A 862 -26.23 10.95 1.66
N ILE A 863 -26.35 9.62 1.56
CA ILE A 863 -27.23 8.81 2.40
C ILE A 863 -26.41 8.00 3.41
N THR A 864 -26.63 8.25 4.70
CA THR A 864 -25.92 7.60 5.82
C THR A 864 -26.72 6.49 6.51
N GLU A 865 -28.03 6.44 6.30
CA GLU A 865 -28.92 5.43 6.88
C GLU A 865 -30.09 5.16 5.92
N LEU A 866 -30.43 3.88 5.78
CA LEU A 866 -31.64 3.41 5.10
C LEU A 866 -32.47 2.61 6.10
N VAL A 867 -33.79 2.74 6.04
CA VAL A 867 -34.73 1.91 6.81
C VAL A 867 -35.42 0.89 5.93
N ALA A 868 -35.89 -0.20 6.53
CA ALA A 868 -36.61 -1.24 5.81
C ALA A 868 -37.83 -0.67 5.08
N GLY A 869 -38.00 -1.06 3.82
CA GLY A 869 -39.04 -0.59 2.91
C GLY A 869 -38.60 0.56 1.99
N GLU A 870 -37.47 1.21 2.24
CA GLU A 870 -36.95 2.27 1.36
C GLU A 870 -36.36 1.72 0.06
N HIS A 871 -36.43 2.53 -1.00
CA HIS A 871 -35.88 2.17 -2.30
C HIS A 871 -34.37 2.37 -2.37
N VAL A 872 -33.69 1.41 -2.99
CA VAL A 872 -32.25 1.43 -3.26
C VAL A 872 -32.00 0.90 -4.67
N ASP A 873 -30.97 1.41 -5.33
CA ASP A 873 -30.50 0.83 -6.59
C ASP A 873 -29.74 -0.47 -6.32
N VAL A 874 -29.98 -1.49 -7.14
CA VAL A 874 -29.23 -2.75 -7.11
C VAL A 874 -28.57 -3.06 -8.45
N ILE A 875 -27.33 -3.53 -8.37
CA ILE A 875 -26.61 -4.20 -9.44
C ILE A 875 -26.89 -5.69 -9.29
N LEU A 876 -27.63 -6.29 -10.21
CA LEU A 876 -27.78 -7.74 -10.27
C LEU A 876 -26.48 -8.36 -10.78
N LEU A 877 -25.91 -9.29 -10.01
CA LEU A 877 -24.70 -10.04 -10.37
C LEU A 877 -25.03 -11.18 -11.33
N ASP A 878 -26.21 -11.77 -11.16
CA ASP A 878 -26.76 -12.82 -12.00
C ASP A 878 -27.76 -12.27 -13.04
N GLY A 879 -28.03 -13.03 -14.09
CA GLY A 879 -28.82 -12.60 -15.24
C GLY A 879 -30.30 -12.32 -14.93
N GLU A 880 -30.86 -12.95 -13.89
CA GLU A 880 -32.24 -12.77 -13.43
C GLU A 880 -32.30 -12.86 -11.89
N ALA A 881 -33.31 -12.19 -11.30
CA ALA A 881 -33.58 -12.13 -9.86
C ALA A 881 -34.94 -12.76 -9.53
#